data_AF-A0A522UHG8-F1
#
_entry.id   AF-A0A522UHG8-F1
#
_cell.length_a   1.000
_cell.length_b   1.000
_cell.length_c   1.000
_cell.angle_alpha   90.00
_cell.angle_beta   90.00
_cell.angle_gamma   90.00
#
_symmetry.space_group_name_H-M   'P 1'
#
loop_
_entity.id
_entity.type
_entity.pdbx_description
1 polymer ?
#
loop_
_entity_poly.entity_id
_entity_poly.type
_entity_poly.pdbx_seq_one_letter_code
_entity_poly.pdbx_strand_id
1 'polypeptide(L)'
;MKKSGFCLVLVTVSLCWSGAQAEDALWTAFVNPPAEAKPFVRWWWNGNCVTSNEIVREIGVLRAAGIGGFEINPIALPVAQPPAGVRELEWLSPEWNQLVRVAVDEARRNGMIADLIVGSGWPFGGEFLKPGEMTQRLDVKRIPITGPCIFRRKVAELLVKTKAGHEPERAGKSPPRIVFVRFVPATIINVTQSVALDNRVDADGLLTVDVPAGRHEVQVGLVEEGHVAVSHGAPGAKGPVLDHYNESVVTAYLKRMSDGLSPELGGKLGPLVRAIFCDSIELSRANWTSDFVTQFQKRRGYDVTPYLPYSVPFPKLGEAVHDDSPWGDTVRRARYDFARTVVELYQERFIQPFVAWCHANGVLCRYQNYGYPWFLGLLDGYLQPDIPESNNWLFSDPDQHGFLVWTKYAASGGHLANRRIISTEAHTNTRGVFKTPLEMIKAADDFNFVMGINHSVLHGFNYSPPEAGFPGWVRYGTYFSEQNTWWPQFRWWTAYNARLSAVFQATRPAVRVAILGPEADIWSDYGLERDPFQQEPWYVNQLWKALNCCGSNPDYVSEKVVQESSFAKGQLCYGPMTYDALIVAGVHSLQPATAQALNKFALAGGRVVFAGAVPHRAPSLRDVGAGDASVQQAMQAMLDRELDHDDANVIRRDLPANHNDLIAWANKLLTDLDIKRSVKFAEPNANIFSLQARAEQRDLFFLINTNATQAATCRATFQVQGQTAWRWNPEQGTRELFAAKVTGPLTIELQPLESMLLVFENDATSASVTAPPRCDDAHAWPLADAWQAEFHPKQGGIFTRENLKLGDLGRSSDPALKNFAGTVIYRQTFDLVAAVRATFLDLGIVHGNSEVVLNGQSLGVRWYGRHLFATAGAARSGANTLEIRVTVPLFNYVRTLKDNPTAREWTRGAKDSIPTGLVGPVRCAPAFK
;
A
#
# COMPACT_ATOMS: atom_id res chain seq x y z
N MET A 1 -41.88 -41.58 -73.14
CA MET A 1 -41.16 -40.65 -72.24
C MET A 1 -41.92 -40.59 -70.92
N LYS A 2 -41.40 -41.26 -69.88
CA LYS A 2 -42.08 -41.51 -68.60
C LYS A 2 -41.70 -40.43 -67.58
N LYS A 3 -42.70 -39.86 -66.91
CA LYS A 3 -42.56 -39.05 -65.68
C LYS A 3 -43.13 -39.88 -64.53
N SER A 4 -42.36 -40.05 -63.46
CA SER A 4 -42.81 -40.66 -62.22
C SER A 4 -42.26 -39.80 -61.07
N GLY A 5 -43.17 -39.22 -60.29
CA GLY A 5 -42.84 -38.60 -59.02
C GLY A 5 -42.78 -39.63 -57.91
N PHE A 6 -42.03 -39.34 -56.85
CA PHE A 6 -42.22 -39.98 -55.55
C PHE A 6 -41.73 -39.04 -54.43
N CYS A 7 -42.57 -38.89 -53.41
CA CYS A 7 -42.33 -38.18 -52.15
C CYS A 7 -41.17 -38.82 -51.37
N LEU A 8 -40.38 -37.99 -50.66
CA LEU A 8 -39.47 -38.45 -49.60
C LEU A 8 -39.86 -37.84 -48.25
N VAL A 9 -40.03 -38.71 -47.28
CA VAL A 9 -40.42 -38.48 -45.88
C VAL A 9 -39.25 -37.89 -45.08
N LEU A 10 -39.53 -36.84 -44.31
CA LEU A 10 -38.64 -36.26 -43.31
C LEU A 10 -38.66 -37.12 -42.04
N VAL A 11 -37.50 -37.64 -41.63
CA VAL A 11 -37.26 -38.25 -40.32
C VAL A 11 -36.56 -37.23 -39.44
N THR A 12 -37.22 -36.79 -38.37
CA THR A 12 -36.67 -35.98 -37.30
C THR A 12 -35.91 -36.87 -36.31
N VAL A 13 -34.61 -36.62 -36.13
CA VAL A 13 -33.82 -37.19 -35.03
C VAL A 13 -33.72 -36.12 -33.94
N SER A 14 -34.42 -36.36 -32.83
CA SER A 14 -34.29 -35.60 -31.60
C SER A 14 -32.97 -35.95 -30.90
N LEU A 15 -31.99 -35.04 -30.92
CA LEU A 15 -30.86 -35.08 -30.00
C LEU A 15 -31.23 -34.33 -28.71
N CYS A 16 -31.48 -35.08 -27.64
CA CYS A 16 -31.50 -34.55 -26.29
C CYS A 16 -30.10 -34.07 -25.92
N TRP A 17 -29.87 -32.75 -26.00
CA TRP A 17 -28.77 -32.10 -25.30
C TRP A 17 -29.11 -32.06 -23.81
N SER A 18 -28.51 -32.96 -23.03
CA SER A 18 -28.32 -32.74 -21.60
C SER A 18 -27.38 -31.54 -21.43
N GLY A 19 -27.94 -30.37 -21.11
CA GLY A 19 -27.15 -29.19 -20.80
C GLY A 19 -26.29 -29.43 -19.57
N ALA A 20 -25.00 -29.70 -19.77
CA ALA A 20 -24.02 -29.52 -18.71
C ALA A 20 -23.98 -28.02 -18.40
N GLN A 21 -24.46 -27.66 -17.22
CA GLN A 21 -24.39 -26.32 -16.67
C GLN A 21 -22.91 -25.91 -16.69
N ALA A 22 -22.56 -24.86 -17.45
CA ALA A 22 -21.19 -24.35 -17.44
C ALA A 22 -20.78 -24.05 -15.99
N GLU A 23 -19.63 -24.57 -15.58
CA GLU A 23 -19.13 -24.43 -14.22
C GLU A 23 -18.85 -22.93 -13.95
N ASP A 24 -19.40 -22.41 -12.84
CA ASP A 24 -19.27 -21.01 -12.45
C ASP A 24 -17.82 -20.68 -12.09
N ALA A 25 -17.05 -20.13 -13.05
CA ALA A 25 -15.62 -19.91 -12.91
C ALA A 25 -15.26 -18.99 -11.72
N LEU A 26 -16.11 -18.00 -11.41
CA LEU A 26 -15.89 -17.11 -10.27
C LEU A 26 -16.07 -17.85 -8.94
N TRP A 27 -17.12 -18.67 -8.85
CA TRP A 27 -17.35 -19.54 -7.69
C TRP A 27 -16.25 -20.59 -7.55
N THR A 28 -15.82 -21.22 -8.64
CA THR A 28 -14.72 -22.20 -8.63
C THR A 28 -13.42 -21.56 -8.17
N ALA A 29 -13.08 -20.35 -8.62
CA ALA A 29 -11.91 -19.62 -8.15
C ALA A 29 -12.03 -19.19 -6.68
N PHE A 30 -13.22 -18.85 -6.20
CA PHE A 30 -13.46 -18.55 -4.79
C PHE A 30 -13.29 -19.77 -3.89
N VAL A 31 -13.81 -20.94 -4.30
CA VAL A 31 -13.67 -22.18 -3.51
C VAL A 31 -12.23 -22.70 -3.56
N ASN A 32 -11.59 -22.63 -4.74
CA ASN A 32 -10.24 -23.13 -5.00
C ASN A 32 -9.35 -22.02 -5.57
N PRO A 33 -8.84 -21.08 -4.74
CA PRO A 33 -8.02 -19.98 -5.22
C PRO A 33 -6.76 -20.44 -5.95
N PRO A 34 -6.45 -19.87 -7.14
CA PRO A 34 -5.21 -20.15 -7.84
C PRO A 34 -4.00 -19.60 -7.07
N ALA A 35 -2.79 -20.04 -7.42
CA ALA A 35 -1.57 -19.66 -6.71
C ALA A 35 -1.36 -18.13 -6.66
N GLU A 36 -1.63 -17.42 -7.76
CA GLU A 36 -1.57 -15.95 -7.87
C GLU A 36 -2.58 -15.17 -7.03
N ALA A 37 -3.64 -15.83 -6.56
CA ALA A 37 -4.60 -15.24 -5.63
C ALA A 37 -4.21 -15.47 -4.18
N LYS A 38 -3.37 -16.46 -3.88
CA LYS A 38 -2.91 -16.71 -2.51
C LYS A 38 -1.87 -15.66 -2.11
N PRO A 39 -1.75 -15.33 -0.81
CA PRO A 39 -0.69 -14.45 -0.33
C PRO A 39 0.70 -14.96 -0.73
N PHE A 40 1.61 -14.03 -1.02
CA PHE A 40 3.03 -14.29 -1.23
C PHE A 40 3.81 -13.86 0.01
N VAL A 41 5.08 -14.24 0.10
CA VAL A 41 6.00 -13.69 1.11
C VAL A 41 7.14 -12.96 0.44
N ARG A 42 7.57 -11.83 1.02
CA ARG A 42 8.91 -11.29 0.79
C ARG A 42 9.89 -12.15 1.57
N TRP A 43 10.67 -12.95 0.87
CA TRP A 43 11.57 -13.94 1.43
C TRP A 43 12.98 -13.37 1.56
N TRP A 44 13.31 -12.92 2.76
CA TRP A 44 14.60 -12.27 3.04
C TRP A 44 15.73 -13.31 3.07
N TRP A 45 16.56 -13.31 2.03
CA TRP A 45 17.79 -14.10 1.98
C TRP A 45 18.91 -13.35 2.72
N ASN A 46 18.85 -13.41 4.06
CA ASN A 46 19.74 -12.70 4.97
C ASN A 46 21.22 -13.09 4.75
N GLY A 47 22.05 -12.10 4.41
CA GLY A 47 23.46 -12.26 4.05
C GLY A 47 23.70 -13.08 2.77
N ASN A 48 22.64 -13.44 2.04
CA ASN A 48 22.64 -14.56 1.09
C ASN A 48 23.20 -15.87 1.71
N CYS A 49 23.09 -16.02 3.03
CA CYS A 49 23.53 -17.21 3.76
C CYS A 49 22.49 -18.32 3.61
N VAL A 50 22.33 -18.84 2.39
CA VAL A 50 21.27 -19.78 2.03
C VAL A 50 21.83 -21.14 1.60
N THR A 51 21.05 -22.20 1.79
CA THR A 51 21.42 -23.57 1.39
C THR A 51 20.27 -24.24 0.64
N SER A 52 20.61 -25.16 -0.29
CA SER A 52 19.61 -25.86 -1.09
C SER A 52 18.59 -26.64 -0.24
N ASN A 53 19.03 -27.32 0.81
CA ASN A 53 18.15 -28.16 1.64
C ASN A 53 17.12 -27.31 2.40
N GLU A 54 17.57 -26.18 2.94
CA GLU A 54 16.70 -25.30 3.71
C GLU A 54 15.75 -24.51 2.81
N ILE A 55 16.19 -24.11 1.61
CA ILE A 55 15.32 -23.53 0.57
C ILE A 55 14.13 -24.48 0.29
N VAL A 56 14.41 -25.77 0.06
CA VAL A 56 13.36 -26.76 -0.21
C VAL A 56 12.44 -26.93 1.00
N ARG A 57 12.99 -26.97 2.21
CA ARG A 57 12.23 -27.10 3.46
C ARG A 57 11.29 -25.91 3.68
N GLU A 58 11.80 -24.68 3.61
CA GLU A 58 11.02 -23.46 3.82
C GLU A 58 9.92 -23.29 2.75
N ILE A 59 10.16 -23.68 1.49
CA ILE A 59 9.10 -23.73 0.47
C ILE A 59 7.98 -24.71 0.87
N GLY A 60 8.33 -25.88 1.41
CA GLY A 60 7.35 -26.83 1.94
C GLY A 60 6.53 -26.26 3.11
N VAL A 61 7.18 -25.50 4.00
CA VAL A 61 6.55 -24.79 5.14
C VAL A 61 5.57 -23.73 4.65
N LEU A 62 5.98 -22.90 3.69
CA LEU A 62 5.15 -21.87 3.08
C LEU A 62 3.93 -22.49 2.39
N ARG A 63 4.13 -23.55 1.60
CA ARG A 63 3.04 -24.28 0.93
C ARG A 63 2.03 -24.81 1.93
N ALA A 64 2.48 -25.44 3.01
CA ALA A 64 1.61 -25.99 4.05
C ALA A 64 0.81 -24.91 4.78
N ALA A 65 1.36 -23.69 4.86
CA ALA A 65 0.69 -22.53 5.43
C ALA A 65 -0.33 -21.87 4.48
N GLY A 66 -0.42 -22.31 3.21
CA GLY A 66 -1.33 -21.77 2.21
C GLY A 66 -0.77 -20.59 1.40
N ILE A 67 0.55 -20.37 1.44
CA ILE A 67 1.24 -19.37 0.62
C ILE A 67 1.30 -19.83 -0.85
N GLY A 68 1.01 -18.92 -1.78
CA GLY A 68 0.99 -19.20 -3.23
C GLY A 68 2.32 -18.99 -3.92
N GLY A 69 3.21 -18.21 -3.32
CA GLY A 69 4.47 -17.84 -3.93
C GLY A 69 5.35 -17.01 -3.02
N PHE A 70 6.50 -16.61 -3.54
CA PHE A 70 7.47 -15.82 -2.80
C PHE A 70 8.20 -14.86 -3.73
N GLU A 71 8.69 -13.76 -3.16
CA GLU A 71 9.69 -12.89 -3.74
C GLU A 71 11.04 -13.18 -3.08
N ILE A 72 12.02 -13.67 -3.84
CA ILE A 72 13.39 -13.77 -3.32
C ILE A 72 13.97 -12.36 -3.18
N ASN A 73 14.36 -12.00 -1.97
CA ASN A 73 14.90 -10.67 -1.67
C ASN A 73 16.28 -10.80 -0.98
N PRO A 74 17.39 -10.71 -1.76
CA PRO A 74 18.74 -10.67 -1.22
C PRO A 74 18.92 -9.46 -0.33
N ILE A 75 19.40 -9.65 0.90
CA ILE A 75 19.58 -8.55 1.85
C ILE A 75 20.76 -8.82 2.76
N ALA A 76 21.47 -7.78 3.21
CA ALA A 76 22.61 -7.94 4.12
C ALA A 76 22.19 -8.66 5.42
N LEU A 77 23.11 -9.39 6.05
CA LEU A 77 22.84 -10.06 7.31
C LEU A 77 22.40 -9.05 8.39
N PRO A 78 21.42 -9.37 9.27
CA PRO A 78 21.06 -8.49 10.38
C PRO A 78 22.26 -8.23 11.29
N VAL A 79 22.53 -6.96 11.63
CA VAL A 79 23.73 -6.51 12.39
C VAL A 79 23.95 -7.30 13.70
N ALA A 80 22.87 -7.78 14.31
CA ALA A 80 22.92 -8.49 15.59
C ALA A 80 23.35 -9.97 15.49
N GLN A 81 23.58 -10.53 14.30
CA GLN A 81 23.72 -11.99 14.13
C GLN A 81 24.87 -12.41 13.23
N PRO A 82 25.61 -13.48 13.58
CA PRO A 82 26.61 -14.08 12.70
C PRO A 82 25.95 -15.00 11.65
N PRO A 83 26.68 -15.40 10.59
CA PRO A 83 26.19 -16.26 9.51
C PRO A 83 25.76 -17.70 9.91
N ALA A 84 25.74 -18.03 11.20
CA ALA A 84 25.36 -19.35 11.74
C ALA A 84 26.05 -20.54 11.07
N GLY A 85 27.30 -20.38 10.64
CA GLY A 85 28.08 -21.43 9.97
C GLY A 85 27.81 -21.56 8.46
N VAL A 86 26.94 -20.73 7.89
CA VAL A 86 26.68 -20.66 6.44
C VAL A 86 27.48 -19.50 5.84
N ARG A 87 28.10 -19.71 4.67
CA ARG A 87 28.90 -18.68 3.99
C ARG A 87 28.00 -17.63 3.32
N GLU A 88 28.34 -16.35 3.45
CA GLU A 88 27.72 -15.27 2.68
C GLU A 88 28.07 -15.41 1.19
N LEU A 89 27.08 -15.32 0.31
CA LEU A 89 27.26 -15.37 -1.14
C LEU A 89 27.12 -13.99 -1.77
N GLU A 90 27.93 -13.71 -2.79
CA GLU A 90 27.79 -12.49 -3.58
C GLU A 90 26.56 -12.60 -4.51
N TRP A 91 25.79 -11.52 -4.57
CA TRP A 91 24.68 -11.40 -5.51
C TRP A 91 25.16 -11.59 -6.96
N LEU A 92 24.46 -12.44 -7.73
CA LEU A 92 24.81 -12.89 -9.08
C LEU A 92 26.08 -13.75 -9.21
N SER A 93 26.65 -14.25 -8.10
CA SER A 93 27.68 -15.30 -8.18
C SER A 93 27.10 -16.61 -8.75
N PRO A 94 27.90 -17.47 -9.41
CA PRO A 94 27.43 -18.75 -9.93
C PRO A 94 26.70 -19.61 -8.88
N GLU A 95 27.23 -19.67 -7.65
CA GLU A 95 26.62 -20.43 -6.56
C GLU A 95 25.28 -19.83 -6.12
N TRP A 96 25.17 -18.50 -6.05
CA TRP A 96 23.91 -17.84 -5.72
C TRP A 96 22.85 -18.09 -6.81
N ASN A 97 23.24 -18.01 -8.09
CA ASN A 97 22.35 -18.29 -9.22
C ASN A 97 21.83 -19.74 -9.19
N GLN A 98 22.68 -20.71 -8.84
CA GLN A 98 22.27 -22.11 -8.68
C GLN A 98 21.24 -22.28 -7.55
N LEU A 99 21.36 -21.53 -6.45
CA LEU A 99 20.37 -21.57 -5.36
C LEU A 99 19.05 -20.91 -5.77
N VAL A 100 19.09 -19.83 -6.56
CA VAL A 100 17.87 -19.29 -7.20
C VAL A 100 17.22 -20.36 -8.08
N ARG A 101 18.02 -21.09 -8.87
CA ARG A 101 17.53 -22.19 -9.71
C ARG A 101 16.81 -23.27 -8.90
N VAL A 102 17.39 -23.67 -7.77
CA VAL A 102 16.76 -24.61 -6.82
C VAL A 102 15.41 -24.07 -6.35
N ALA A 103 15.35 -22.82 -5.91
CA ALA A 103 14.13 -22.21 -5.40
C ALA A 103 13.00 -22.17 -6.44
N VAL A 104 13.29 -21.72 -7.67
CA VAL A 104 12.27 -21.62 -8.73
C VAL A 104 11.82 -23.00 -9.25
N ASP A 105 12.73 -23.98 -9.34
CA ASP A 105 12.36 -25.34 -9.71
C ASP A 105 11.50 -26.01 -8.63
N GLU A 106 11.78 -25.74 -7.36
CA GLU A 106 11.00 -26.26 -6.24
C GLU A 106 9.64 -25.56 -6.12
N ALA A 107 9.56 -24.25 -6.40
CA ALA A 107 8.27 -23.55 -6.53
C ALA A 107 7.39 -24.22 -7.58
N ARG A 108 7.93 -24.48 -8.78
CA ARG A 108 7.20 -25.16 -9.86
C ARG A 108 6.73 -26.56 -9.46
N ARG A 109 7.57 -27.34 -8.78
CA ARG A 109 7.19 -28.68 -8.27
C ARG A 109 6.04 -28.63 -7.26
N ASN A 110 5.92 -27.54 -6.52
CA ASN A 110 4.88 -27.34 -5.51
C ASN A 110 3.65 -26.56 -6.00
N GLY A 111 3.60 -26.19 -7.29
CA GLY A 111 2.53 -25.36 -7.85
C GLY A 111 2.51 -23.94 -7.27
N MET A 112 3.67 -23.45 -6.85
CA MET A 112 3.89 -22.10 -6.34
C MET A 112 4.54 -21.22 -7.40
N ILE A 113 4.49 -19.90 -7.17
CA ILE A 113 5.03 -18.88 -8.05
C ILE A 113 6.27 -18.23 -7.41
N ALA A 114 7.29 -17.97 -8.22
CA ALA A 114 8.48 -17.24 -7.80
C ALA A 114 8.55 -15.87 -8.49
N ASP A 115 8.77 -14.84 -7.68
CA ASP A 115 9.17 -13.49 -8.10
C ASP A 115 10.57 -13.18 -7.53
N LEU A 116 11.26 -12.19 -8.09
CA LEU A 116 12.56 -11.73 -7.60
C LEU A 116 12.60 -10.20 -7.56
N ILE A 117 13.29 -9.63 -6.57
CA ILE A 117 13.69 -8.21 -6.63
C ILE A 117 14.86 -8.02 -7.63
N VAL A 118 14.94 -6.86 -8.27
CA VAL A 118 16.18 -6.44 -8.93
C VAL A 118 17.19 -5.95 -7.89
N GLY A 119 18.40 -6.52 -7.90
CA GLY A 119 19.45 -6.13 -6.97
C GLY A 119 19.34 -6.82 -5.62
N SER A 120 19.80 -6.11 -4.59
CA SER A 120 19.74 -6.53 -3.20
C SER A 120 19.46 -5.31 -2.34
N GLY A 121 18.55 -5.41 -1.38
CA GLY A 121 18.07 -4.22 -0.68
C GLY A 121 17.47 -3.22 -1.67
N TRP A 122 17.60 -1.92 -1.37
CA TRP A 122 17.05 -0.85 -2.22
C TRP A 122 17.81 0.47 -1.99
N PRO A 123 17.77 1.44 -2.90
CA PRO A 123 17.41 1.33 -4.32
C PRO A 123 18.47 0.58 -5.14
N PHE A 124 18.35 0.57 -6.47
CA PHE A 124 19.29 -0.13 -7.34
C PHE A 124 20.71 0.44 -7.25
N GLY A 125 21.69 -0.43 -7.03
CA GLY A 125 23.08 -0.02 -6.89
C GLY A 125 24.03 -1.16 -6.55
N GLY A 126 25.29 -0.81 -6.31
CA GLY A 126 26.33 -1.76 -5.96
C GLY A 126 27.74 -1.21 -6.10
N GLU A 127 28.70 -1.89 -5.47
CA GLU A 127 30.12 -1.51 -5.38
C GLU A 127 30.85 -1.48 -6.73
N PHE A 128 30.23 -2.02 -7.78
CA PHE A 128 30.76 -2.03 -9.14
C PHE A 128 30.49 -0.74 -9.94
N LEU A 129 29.66 0.17 -9.42
CA LEU A 129 29.38 1.45 -10.09
C LEU A 129 30.61 2.36 -10.09
N LYS A 130 30.81 3.05 -11.22
CA LYS A 130 31.94 3.97 -11.44
C LYS A 130 31.53 5.43 -11.24
N PRO A 131 32.48 6.35 -11.06
CA PRO A 131 32.23 7.78 -11.20
C PRO A 131 31.58 8.09 -12.56
N GLY A 132 30.54 8.91 -12.55
CA GLY A 132 29.64 9.20 -13.66
C GLY A 132 28.37 8.33 -13.71
N GLU A 133 28.31 7.21 -12.98
CA GLU A 133 27.19 6.26 -12.98
C GLU A 133 26.32 6.34 -11.71
N MET A 134 26.76 7.09 -10.69
CA MET A 134 26.08 7.14 -9.40
C MET A 134 25.08 8.29 -9.35
N THR A 135 24.06 8.14 -8.51
CA THR A 135 23.03 9.16 -8.34
C THR A 135 23.61 10.51 -7.93
N GLN A 136 23.01 11.57 -8.45
CA GLN A 136 23.50 12.94 -8.27
C GLN A 136 22.47 13.83 -7.58
N ARG A 137 22.98 14.80 -6.83
CA ARG A 137 22.19 15.86 -6.20
C ARG A 137 22.86 17.21 -6.42
N LEU A 138 22.11 18.18 -6.91
CA LEU A 138 22.47 19.59 -6.86
C LEU A 138 22.13 20.15 -5.49
N ASP A 139 23.13 20.77 -4.87
CA ASP A 139 23.07 21.52 -3.64
C ASP A 139 23.46 23.00 -3.87
N VAL A 140 22.96 23.93 -3.05
CA VAL A 140 23.16 25.38 -3.24
C VAL A 140 23.70 25.99 -1.94
N LYS A 141 24.90 26.55 -2.02
CA LYS A 141 25.56 27.28 -0.93
C LYS A 141 25.37 28.78 -1.14
N ARG A 142 24.92 29.48 -0.10
CA ARG A 142 24.68 30.93 -0.08
C ARG A 142 25.67 31.61 0.85
N ILE A 143 26.43 32.56 0.32
CA ILE A 143 27.48 33.28 1.05
C ILE A 143 27.07 34.76 1.12
N PRO A 144 26.57 35.25 2.27
CA PRO A 144 26.25 36.66 2.43
C PRO A 144 27.54 37.50 2.44
N ILE A 145 27.52 38.64 1.75
CA ILE A 145 28.66 39.57 1.65
C ILE A 145 28.14 41.00 1.79
N THR A 146 28.76 41.78 2.66
CA THR A 146 28.47 43.22 2.77
C THR A 146 29.58 44.01 2.09
N GLY A 147 29.24 44.82 1.10
CA GLY A 147 30.18 45.75 0.48
C GLY A 147 30.10 47.17 1.06
N PRO A 148 30.96 48.09 0.62
CA PRO A 148 31.90 47.91 -0.49
C PRO A 148 33.14 47.11 -0.08
N CYS A 149 33.48 46.06 -0.84
CA CYS A 149 34.70 45.27 -0.63
C CYS A 149 35.09 44.50 -1.89
N ILE A 150 36.31 43.94 -1.92
CA ILE A 150 36.71 42.97 -2.95
C ILE A 150 36.57 41.57 -2.35
N PHE A 151 35.64 40.78 -2.87
CA PHE A 151 35.48 39.38 -2.46
C PHE A 151 36.49 38.51 -3.22
N ARG A 152 37.38 37.84 -2.47
CA ARG A 152 38.40 36.91 -3.00
C ARG A 152 38.31 35.56 -2.29
N ARG A 153 38.08 34.50 -3.06
CA ARG A 153 38.05 33.11 -2.57
C ARG A 153 38.60 32.16 -3.62
N LYS A 154 39.36 31.16 -3.19
CA LYS A 154 39.72 30.06 -4.10
C LYS A 154 38.48 29.21 -4.37
N VAL A 155 38.28 28.78 -5.60
CA VAL A 155 37.19 27.85 -5.99
C VAL A 155 37.23 26.59 -5.13
N ALA A 156 38.42 26.10 -4.78
CA ALA A 156 38.60 24.98 -3.85
C ALA A 156 38.00 25.23 -2.44
N GLU A 157 37.99 26.47 -1.94
CA GLU A 157 37.37 26.82 -0.66
C GLU A 157 35.83 26.84 -0.76
N LEU A 158 35.29 27.06 -1.97
CA LEU A 158 33.86 27.04 -2.22
C LEU A 158 33.30 25.61 -2.24
N LEU A 159 34.13 24.63 -2.64
CA LEU A 159 33.81 23.19 -2.65
C LEU A 159 33.62 22.58 -1.26
N VAL A 160 34.10 23.21 -0.19
CA VAL A 160 33.97 22.70 1.17
C VAL A 160 32.52 22.84 1.66
N LYS A 161 31.91 21.72 2.07
CA LYS A 161 30.59 21.71 2.73
C LYS A 161 30.63 22.58 3.98
N THR A 162 29.65 23.46 4.15
CA THR A 162 29.29 23.96 5.49
C THR A 162 28.79 22.75 6.29
N LYS A 163 29.35 22.50 7.49
CA LYS A 163 28.91 21.42 8.38
C LYS A 163 27.40 21.55 8.65
N ALA A 164 26.58 20.83 7.89
CA ALA A 164 25.15 20.69 8.11
C ALA A 164 24.83 19.21 8.21
N GLY A 165 24.49 18.77 9.42
CA GLY A 165 23.89 17.46 9.69
C GLY A 165 24.84 16.26 9.59
N HIS A 166 24.71 15.33 10.53
CA HIS A 166 25.43 14.06 10.55
C HIS A 166 25.06 13.20 9.33
N GLU A 167 25.85 13.25 8.26
CA GLU A 167 25.95 12.13 7.32
C GLU A 167 27.25 11.38 7.59
N PRO A 168 27.21 10.07 7.88
CA PRO A 168 28.45 9.29 8.02
C PRO A 168 29.25 9.34 6.70
N GLU A 169 30.58 9.36 6.79
CA GLU A 169 31.45 9.10 5.64
C GLU A 169 31.05 7.75 5.03
N ARG A 170 30.62 7.76 3.77
CA ARG A 170 30.27 6.56 3.01
C ARG A 170 31.31 6.38 1.91
N ALA A 171 31.86 5.17 1.80
CA ALA A 171 32.79 4.81 0.74
C ALA A 171 32.15 5.05 -0.65
N GLY A 172 32.87 5.67 -1.58
CA GLY A 172 32.42 5.87 -2.97
C GLY A 172 31.90 7.27 -3.35
N LYS A 173 31.90 8.26 -2.44
CA LYS A 173 31.54 9.66 -2.79
C LYS A 173 32.61 10.32 -3.66
N SER A 174 32.21 10.87 -4.81
CA SER A 174 33.07 11.78 -5.59
C SER A 174 33.16 13.15 -4.88
N PRO A 175 34.29 13.88 -4.98
CA PRO A 175 34.33 15.29 -4.57
C PRO A 175 33.23 16.08 -5.27
N PRO A 176 32.56 17.02 -4.58
CA PRO A 176 31.52 17.83 -5.21
C PRO A 176 32.11 18.61 -6.39
N ARG A 177 31.27 18.89 -7.39
CA ARG A 177 31.64 19.73 -8.55
C ARG A 177 30.83 21.01 -8.56
N ILE A 178 31.46 22.14 -8.85
CA ILE A 178 30.73 23.41 -9.03
C ILE A 178 30.05 23.39 -10.40
N VAL A 179 28.75 23.71 -10.42
CA VAL A 179 27.97 23.86 -11.66
C VAL A 179 27.63 25.31 -12.00
N PHE A 180 27.62 26.19 -11.00
CA PHE A 180 27.51 27.62 -11.21
C PHE A 180 28.10 28.38 -10.03
N VAL A 181 28.60 29.58 -10.29
CA VAL A 181 28.84 30.60 -9.27
C VAL A 181 28.14 31.89 -9.70
N ARG A 182 27.33 32.47 -8.82
CA ARG A 182 26.54 33.67 -9.15
C ARG A 182 26.67 34.73 -8.08
N PHE A 183 26.75 35.99 -8.51
CA PHE A 183 26.62 37.17 -7.66
C PHE A 183 25.18 37.67 -7.70
N VAL A 184 24.60 37.88 -6.52
CA VAL A 184 23.25 38.41 -6.35
C VAL A 184 23.33 39.78 -5.69
N PRO A 185 23.09 40.86 -6.44
CA PRO A 185 23.02 42.20 -5.90
C PRO A 185 21.89 42.37 -4.86
N ALA A 186 22.10 43.25 -3.88
CA ALA A 186 21.12 43.62 -2.84
C ALA A 186 19.77 44.12 -3.38
N THR A 187 19.77 44.62 -4.62
CA THR A 187 18.66 45.38 -5.23
C THR A 187 18.04 44.67 -6.42
N ILE A 188 18.28 43.37 -6.64
CA ILE A 188 17.59 42.67 -7.73
C ILE A 188 16.08 42.73 -7.50
N ILE A 189 15.32 42.80 -8.59
CA ILE A 189 13.85 42.68 -8.65
C ILE A 189 13.41 41.46 -9.47
N ASN A 190 14.39 40.74 -10.05
CA ASN A 190 14.19 39.49 -10.76
C ASN A 190 15.46 38.62 -10.63
N VAL A 191 15.30 37.32 -10.43
CA VAL A 191 16.40 36.35 -10.30
C VAL A 191 17.34 36.33 -11.51
N THR A 192 16.85 36.70 -12.70
CA THR A 192 17.67 36.79 -13.93
C THR A 192 18.70 37.92 -13.89
N GLN A 193 18.58 38.87 -12.96
CA GLN A 193 19.56 39.95 -12.75
C GLN A 193 20.78 39.50 -11.94
N SER A 194 20.79 38.27 -11.42
CA SER A 194 22.00 37.67 -10.87
C SER A 194 23.07 37.53 -11.95
N VAL A 195 24.33 37.76 -11.60
CA VAL A 195 25.46 37.77 -12.55
C VAL A 195 26.23 36.47 -12.42
N ALA A 196 26.43 35.76 -13.54
CA ALA A 196 27.30 34.60 -13.59
C ALA A 196 28.76 35.02 -13.36
N LEU A 197 29.45 34.31 -12.49
CA LEU A 197 30.84 34.58 -12.09
C LEU A 197 31.83 33.58 -12.68
N ASP A 198 31.38 32.66 -13.53
CA ASP A 198 32.22 31.58 -14.07
C ASP A 198 33.41 32.12 -14.88
N ASN A 199 33.25 33.29 -15.51
CA ASN A 199 34.31 34.00 -16.25
C ASN A 199 35.19 34.93 -15.37
N ARG A 200 35.03 34.90 -14.04
CA ARG A 200 35.75 35.74 -13.07
C ARG A 200 36.73 34.94 -12.19
N VAL A 201 37.00 33.70 -12.59
CA VAL A 201 38.00 32.82 -11.98
C VAL A 201 39.27 32.87 -12.81
N ASP A 202 40.41 33.15 -12.17
CA ASP A 202 41.71 33.15 -12.85
C ASP A 202 42.31 31.73 -13.00
N ALA A 203 43.49 31.65 -13.63
CA ALA A 203 44.18 30.38 -13.87
C ALA A 203 44.59 29.63 -12.59
N ASP A 204 44.72 30.35 -11.45
CA ASP A 204 45.04 29.77 -10.14
C ASP A 204 43.77 29.36 -9.35
N GLY A 205 42.59 29.48 -9.98
CA GLY A 205 41.30 29.15 -9.38
C GLY A 205 40.82 30.19 -8.36
N LEU A 206 41.29 31.44 -8.43
CA LEU A 206 40.85 32.52 -7.55
C LEU A 206 39.67 33.28 -8.18
N LEU A 207 38.52 33.26 -7.49
CA LEU A 207 37.37 34.07 -7.81
C LEU A 207 37.56 35.47 -7.22
N THR A 208 37.48 36.52 -8.06
CA THR A 208 37.54 37.92 -7.62
C THR A 208 36.30 38.69 -8.07
N VAL A 209 35.61 39.34 -7.13
CA VAL A 209 34.40 40.14 -7.39
C VAL A 209 34.48 41.48 -6.65
N ASP A 210 34.32 42.58 -7.37
CA ASP A 210 34.12 43.91 -6.77
C ASP A 210 32.67 44.02 -6.27
N VAL A 211 32.49 44.05 -4.95
CA VAL A 211 31.18 44.08 -4.32
C VAL A 211 30.84 45.53 -3.97
N PRO A 212 29.78 46.13 -4.55
CA PRO A 212 29.38 47.50 -4.25
C PRO A 212 28.79 47.63 -2.84
N ALA A 213 28.54 48.87 -2.38
CA ALA A 213 27.88 49.09 -1.09
C ALA A 213 26.53 48.36 -0.99
N GLY A 214 26.24 47.74 0.16
CA GLY A 214 24.99 47.00 0.42
C GLY A 214 25.21 45.54 0.83
N ARG A 215 24.10 44.82 1.09
CA ARG A 215 24.09 43.39 1.46
C ARG A 215 23.81 42.54 0.23
N HIS A 216 24.84 41.86 -0.25
CA HIS A 216 24.80 41.01 -1.45
C HIS A 216 24.98 39.54 -1.05
N GLU A 217 24.86 38.65 -2.03
CA GLU A 217 25.08 37.22 -1.83
C GLU A 217 25.90 36.64 -2.99
N VAL A 218 26.80 35.70 -2.69
CA VAL A 218 27.37 34.79 -3.70
C VAL A 218 26.73 33.42 -3.52
N GLN A 219 26.15 32.90 -4.59
CA GLN A 219 25.50 31.59 -4.65
C GLN A 219 26.39 30.62 -5.42
N VAL A 220 26.60 29.43 -4.87
CA VAL A 220 27.42 28.37 -5.48
C VAL A 220 26.58 27.11 -5.58
N GLY A 221 26.40 26.62 -6.81
CA GLY A 221 25.77 25.33 -7.07
C GLY A 221 26.82 24.23 -7.03
N LEU A 222 26.60 23.21 -6.19
CA LEU A 222 27.47 22.07 -5.98
C LEU A 222 26.71 20.81 -6.36
N VAL A 223 27.19 20.03 -7.34
CA VAL A 223 26.67 18.68 -7.56
C VAL A 223 27.49 17.68 -6.79
N GLU A 224 26.80 16.90 -5.98
CA GLU A 224 27.31 15.72 -5.29
C GLU A 224 26.95 14.46 -6.07
N GLU A 225 27.84 13.48 -6.05
CA GLU A 225 27.62 12.18 -6.68
C GLU A 225 27.89 11.07 -5.65
N GLY A 226 27.04 10.04 -5.65
CA GLY A 226 27.14 8.93 -4.70
C GLY A 226 26.72 9.32 -3.28
N HIS A 227 25.84 10.32 -3.13
CA HIS A 227 25.40 10.82 -1.81
C HIS A 227 24.61 9.78 -1.00
N VAL A 228 24.03 8.78 -1.67
CA VAL A 228 23.28 7.67 -1.07
C VAL A 228 23.85 6.32 -1.50
N ALA A 229 23.70 5.33 -0.61
CA ALA A 229 24.16 3.96 -0.79
C ALA A 229 22.96 3.02 -0.64
N VAL A 230 23.04 1.85 -1.26
CA VAL A 230 22.02 0.81 -1.18
C VAL A 230 21.78 0.48 0.29
N SER A 231 20.57 0.72 0.77
CA SER A 231 20.10 0.30 2.06
C SER A 231 20.19 -1.22 2.11
N HIS A 232 20.95 -1.73 3.09
CA HIS A 232 20.96 -3.15 3.37
C HIS A 232 21.43 -4.05 2.22
N GLY A 233 22.25 -3.56 1.27
CA GLY A 233 22.78 -4.38 0.18
C GLY A 233 23.66 -5.53 0.66
N ALA A 234 23.36 -6.75 0.22
CA ALA A 234 24.17 -7.94 0.45
C ALA A 234 25.52 -7.87 -0.30
N PRO A 235 26.49 -8.77 -0.04
CA PRO A 235 27.76 -8.81 -0.78
C PRO A 235 27.54 -8.81 -2.31
N GLY A 236 28.36 -8.07 -3.06
CA GLY A 236 28.20 -7.85 -4.51
C GLY A 236 27.22 -6.74 -4.91
N ALA A 237 26.33 -6.32 -4.00
CA ALA A 237 25.31 -5.28 -4.23
C ALA A 237 25.32 -4.17 -3.16
N LYS A 238 26.12 -4.30 -2.09
CA LYS A 238 26.47 -3.18 -1.20
C LYS A 238 27.18 -2.10 -2.02
N GLY A 239 26.95 -0.82 -1.73
CA GLY A 239 27.67 0.27 -2.41
C GLY A 239 26.78 1.46 -2.76
N PRO A 240 27.25 2.37 -3.64
CA PRO A 240 26.48 3.54 -4.07
C PRO A 240 25.24 3.14 -4.88
N VAL A 241 24.28 4.06 -4.94
CA VAL A 241 23.06 3.93 -5.76
C VAL A 241 23.31 4.51 -7.16
N LEU A 242 22.78 3.86 -8.19
CA LEU A 242 22.94 4.30 -9.59
C LEU A 242 22.14 5.57 -9.92
N ASP A 243 22.54 6.31 -10.94
CA ASP A 243 21.78 7.46 -11.44
C ASP A 243 20.50 7.02 -12.17
N HIS A 244 19.36 7.10 -11.48
CA HIS A 244 18.04 6.74 -12.01
C HIS A 244 17.54 7.74 -13.08
N TYR A 245 18.24 8.85 -13.27
CA TYR A 245 17.94 9.83 -14.33
C TYR A 245 18.85 9.65 -15.56
N ASN A 246 19.66 8.58 -15.60
CA ASN A 246 20.51 8.22 -16.72
C ASN A 246 20.13 6.84 -17.29
N GLU A 247 19.44 6.84 -18.42
CA GLU A 247 18.91 5.64 -19.07
C GLU A 247 20.00 4.61 -19.39
N SER A 248 21.18 5.06 -19.83
CA SER A 248 22.27 4.16 -20.19
C SER A 248 22.79 3.38 -18.99
N VAL A 249 22.83 4.01 -17.82
CA VAL A 249 23.25 3.39 -16.55
C VAL A 249 22.19 2.42 -16.06
N VAL A 250 20.91 2.84 -16.07
CA VAL A 250 19.77 1.97 -15.70
C VAL A 250 19.76 0.72 -16.58
N THR A 251 19.87 0.89 -17.90
CA THR A 251 19.88 -0.22 -18.86
C THR A 251 21.07 -1.16 -18.63
N ALA A 252 22.26 -0.62 -18.37
CA ALA A 252 23.43 -1.43 -18.07
C ALA A 252 23.28 -2.25 -16.78
N TYR A 253 22.69 -1.66 -15.73
CA TYR A 253 22.42 -2.34 -14.47
C TYR A 253 21.38 -3.45 -14.62
N LEU A 254 20.27 -3.20 -15.33
CA LEU A 254 19.26 -4.22 -15.62
C LEU A 254 19.84 -5.35 -16.48
N LYS A 255 20.66 -5.01 -17.49
CA LYS A 255 21.35 -5.99 -18.33
C LYS A 255 22.28 -6.88 -17.50
N ARG A 256 22.99 -6.33 -16.52
CA ARG A 256 23.84 -7.11 -15.60
C ARG A 256 23.06 -8.24 -14.91
N MET A 257 21.84 -7.96 -14.45
CA MET A 257 20.98 -8.98 -13.83
C MET A 257 20.60 -10.07 -14.85
N SER A 258 20.09 -9.69 -16.02
CA SER A 258 19.68 -10.68 -17.03
C SER A 258 20.88 -11.50 -17.56
N ASP A 259 22.03 -10.87 -17.78
CA ASP A 259 23.25 -11.54 -18.25
C ASP A 259 23.77 -12.55 -17.20
N GLY A 260 23.71 -12.19 -15.92
CA GLY A 260 24.18 -13.03 -14.83
C GLY A 260 23.26 -14.22 -14.54
N LEU A 261 21.95 -14.01 -14.54
CA LEU A 261 21.00 -15.02 -14.06
C LEU A 261 20.31 -15.83 -15.17
N SER A 262 20.05 -15.25 -16.34
CA SER A 262 19.31 -15.95 -17.40
C SER A 262 19.97 -17.25 -17.89
N PRO A 263 21.31 -17.37 -18.01
CA PRO A 263 21.95 -18.62 -18.40
C PRO A 263 21.58 -19.80 -17.48
N GLU A 264 21.56 -19.57 -16.17
CA GLU A 264 21.20 -20.58 -15.17
C GLU A 264 19.70 -20.95 -15.23
N LEU A 265 18.85 -19.99 -15.63
CA LEU A 265 17.40 -20.17 -15.74
C LEU A 265 16.93 -20.66 -17.12
N GLY A 266 17.87 -21.04 -18.02
CA GLY A 266 17.54 -21.60 -19.33
C GLY A 266 17.41 -20.57 -20.47
N GLY A 267 18.10 -19.44 -20.35
CA GLY A 267 18.27 -18.41 -21.39
C GLY A 267 17.39 -17.17 -21.23
N LYS A 268 16.35 -17.22 -20.39
CA LYS A 268 15.50 -16.06 -20.00
C LYS A 268 14.96 -16.26 -18.58
N LEU A 269 14.45 -15.18 -17.98
CA LEU A 269 13.86 -15.22 -16.64
C LEU A 269 12.42 -15.78 -16.64
N GLY A 270 11.59 -15.35 -17.60
CA GLY A 270 10.15 -15.65 -17.67
C GLY A 270 9.68 -17.11 -17.60
N PRO A 271 10.46 -18.11 -18.08
CA PRO A 271 10.04 -19.52 -17.95
C PRO A 271 9.91 -20.02 -16.51
N LEU A 272 10.57 -19.37 -15.54
CA LEU A 272 10.64 -19.82 -14.14
C LEU A 272 10.31 -18.72 -13.12
N VAL A 273 10.32 -17.46 -13.54
CA VAL A 273 10.03 -16.29 -12.71
C VAL A 273 8.80 -15.59 -13.28
N ARG A 274 7.80 -15.27 -12.46
CA ARG A 274 6.60 -14.57 -12.92
C ARG A 274 6.85 -13.07 -13.04
N ALA A 275 7.34 -12.43 -11.97
CA ALA A 275 7.52 -11.00 -11.90
C ALA A 275 8.89 -10.61 -11.36
N ILE A 276 9.34 -9.44 -11.80
CA ILE A 276 10.49 -8.76 -11.21
C ILE A 276 9.99 -7.53 -10.46
N PHE A 277 10.45 -7.41 -9.22
CA PHE A 277 10.05 -6.37 -8.29
C PHE A 277 11.08 -5.24 -8.22
N CYS A 278 10.58 -4.01 -8.16
CA CYS A 278 11.30 -2.84 -7.69
C CYS A 278 10.59 -2.28 -6.45
N ASP A 279 11.35 -2.17 -5.36
CA ASP A 279 10.90 -1.56 -4.10
C ASP A 279 10.64 -0.06 -4.26
N SER A 280 10.08 0.52 -3.20
CA SER A 280 9.92 1.95 -3.02
C SER A 280 11.27 2.67 -3.13
N ILE A 281 11.21 3.88 -3.69
CA ILE A 281 12.40 4.56 -4.18
C ILE A 281 12.95 5.48 -3.10
N GLU A 282 14.14 5.17 -2.58
CA GLU A 282 14.83 5.93 -1.53
C GLU A 282 16.12 6.58 -2.07
N LEU A 283 16.00 7.45 -3.09
CA LEU A 283 17.15 8.16 -3.69
C LEU A 283 17.61 9.36 -2.85
N SER A 284 17.03 9.53 -1.66
CA SER A 284 17.20 10.73 -0.84
C SER A 284 16.79 11.96 -1.65
N ARG A 285 17.57 13.03 -1.62
CA ARG A 285 17.34 14.29 -2.34
C ARG A 285 17.87 14.28 -3.78
N ALA A 286 17.96 13.14 -4.45
CA ALA A 286 18.43 13.09 -5.83
C ALA A 286 17.55 13.95 -6.75
N ASN A 287 18.15 14.91 -7.44
CA ASN A 287 17.43 15.92 -8.22
C ASN A 287 18.22 16.39 -9.46
N TRP A 288 19.32 15.72 -9.80
CA TRP A 288 20.23 16.16 -10.84
C TRP A 288 20.74 14.99 -11.69
N THR A 289 21.08 15.27 -12.94
CA THR A 289 21.89 14.40 -13.80
C THR A 289 22.72 15.27 -14.74
N SER A 290 23.77 14.71 -15.34
CA SER A 290 24.81 15.47 -16.06
C SER A 290 24.26 16.29 -17.22
N ASP A 291 23.21 15.83 -17.91
CA ASP A 291 22.59 16.53 -19.04
C ASP A 291 21.34 17.35 -18.66
N PHE A 292 21.06 17.54 -17.36
CA PHE A 292 19.83 18.18 -16.88
C PHE A 292 19.54 19.54 -17.52
N VAL A 293 20.52 20.45 -17.58
CA VAL A 293 20.35 21.80 -18.16
C VAL A 293 19.94 21.72 -19.64
N THR A 294 20.52 20.78 -20.39
CA THR A 294 20.18 20.56 -21.80
C THR A 294 18.75 20.02 -21.94
N GLN A 295 18.38 19.04 -21.10
CA GLN A 295 17.03 18.47 -21.11
C GLN A 295 15.98 19.50 -20.68
N PHE A 296 16.28 20.31 -19.67
CA PHE A 296 15.41 21.39 -19.22
C PHE A 296 15.15 22.39 -20.35
N GLN A 297 16.21 22.91 -20.97
CA GLN A 297 16.09 23.87 -22.08
C GLN A 297 15.25 23.29 -23.23
N LYS A 298 15.48 22.02 -23.59
CA LYS A 298 14.71 21.31 -24.63
C LYS A 298 13.22 21.20 -24.29
N ARG A 299 12.89 20.95 -23.02
CA ARG A 299 11.52 20.62 -22.57
C ARG A 299 10.72 21.85 -22.15
N ARG A 300 11.36 22.85 -21.55
CA ARG A 300 10.73 24.05 -20.97
C ARG A 300 10.93 25.29 -21.84
N GLY A 301 11.98 25.31 -22.66
CA GLY A 301 12.21 26.36 -23.66
C GLY A 301 12.96 27.59 -23.14
N TYR A 302 13.51 27.56 -21.93
CA TYR A 302 14.30 28.65 -21.34
C TYR A 302 15.44 28.13 -20.47
N ASP A 303 16.43 28.99 -20.19
CA ASP A 303 17.61 28.64 -19.41
C ASP A 303 17.28 28.58 -17.91
N VAL A 304 17.49 27.40 -17.30
CA VAL A 304 17.23 27.17 -15.87
C VAL A 304 18.29 27.81 -14.97
N THR A 305 19.49 28.08 -15.49
CA THR A 305 20.67 28.43 -14.70
C THR A 305 20.46 29.60 -13.72
N PRO A 306 19.76 30.70 -14.08
CA PRO A 306 19.47 31.79 -13.14
C PRO A 306 18.52 31.40 -12.00
N TYR A 307 17.72 30.34 -12.19
CA TYR A 307 16.67 29.90 -11.28
C TYR A 307 17.12 28.75 -10.37
N LEU A 308 18.14 27.97 -10.77
CA LEU A 308 18.69 26.85 -9.99
C LEU A 308 18.91 27.15 -8.49
N PRO A 309 19.45 28.33 -8.10
CA PRO A 309 19.66 28.62 -6.68
C PRO A 309 18.37 28.61 -5.83
N TYR A 310 17.22 28.80 -6.46
CA TYR A 310 15.90 28.97 -5.82
C TYR A 310 14.94 27.81 -6.10
N SER A 311 15.14 27.08 -7.21
CA SER A 311 14.38 25.88 -7.58
C SER A 311 14.80 24.63 -6.81
N VAL A 312 15.98 24.64 -6.18
CA VAL A 312 16.46 23.54 -5.32
C VAL A 312 16.29 23.96 -3.86
N PRO A 313 15.20 23.58 -3.19
CA PRO A 313 14.91 24.02 -1.84
C PRO A 313 15.94 23.47 -0.82
N PHE A 314 16.48 24.36 0.02
CA PHE A 314 17.20 24.04 1.27
C PHE A 314 16.46 24.61 2.50
N PRO A 315 15.14 24.41 2.65
CA PRO A 315 14.51 24.80 3.88
C PRO A 315 15.15 23.99 5.02
N LYS A 316 15.11 24.55 6.22
CA LYS A 316 15.12 23.70 7.41
C LYS A 316 14.03 22.64 7.20
N LEU A 317 14.35 21.38 7.47
CA LEU A 317 13.40 20.26 7.41
C LEU A 317 12.06 20.72 8.01
N GLY A 318 11.00 20.92 7.23
CA GLY A 318 9.78 21.52 7.78
C GLY A 318 9.02 22.50 6.91
N GLU A 319 9.74 23.42 6.28
CA GLU A 319 9.16 24.72 5.97
C GLU A 319 8.91 24.89 4.46
N ALA A 320 7.71 25.35 4.10
CA ALA A 320 7.44 25.88 2.76
C ALA A 320 8.48 26.95 2.41
N VAL A 321 8.95 26.96 1.17
CA VAL A 321 9.87 28.01 0.71
C VAL A 321 9.04 29.27 0.40
N HIS A 322 8.61 29.96 1.44
CA HIS A 322 7.98 31.27 1.32
C HIS A 322 9.06 32.28 0.92
N ASP A 323 9.03 32.68 -0.35
CA ASP A 323 9.79 33.80 -0.87
C ASP A 323 8.85 34.98 -1.05
N ASP A 324 8.82 35.87 -0.05
CA ASP A 324 8.01 37.11 -0.06
C ASP A 324 8.64 38.22 -0.93
N SER A 325 9.72 37.91 -1.66
CA SER A 325 10.29 38.87 -2.61
C SER A 325 9.31 39.18 -3.76
N PRO A 326 9.50 40.32 -4.45
CA PRO A 326 8.70 40.67 -5.62
C PRO A 326 8.71 39.63 -6.76
N TRP A 327 9.64 38.66 -6.75
CA TRP A 327 9.75 37.59 -7.74
C TRP A 327 9.42 36.20 -7.19
N GLY A 328 8.83 36.09 -6.00
CA GLY A 328 8.48 34.80 -5.38
C GLY A 328 7.63 33.90 -6.28
N ASP A 329 6.70 34.46 -7.05
CA ASP A 329 5.90 33.68 -8.01
C ASP A 329 6.73 33.13 -9.18
N THR A 330 7.69 33.92 -9.68
CA THR A 330 8.63 33.47 -10.71
C THR A 330 9.44 32.27 -10.23
N VAL A 331 9.88 32.30 -8.97
CA VAL A 331 10.61 31.20 -8.33
C VAL A 331 9.74 29.95 -8.19
N ARG A 332 8.50 30.08 -7.70
CA ARG A 332 7.56 28.94 -7.58
C ARG A 332 7.33 28.25 -8.93
N ARG A 333 7.10 29.03 -9.99
CA ARG A 333 6.88 28.50 -11.33
C ARG A 333 8.13 27.83 -11.90
N ALA A 334 9.31 28.43 -11.70
CA ALA A 334 10.57 27.79 -12.10
C ALA A 334 10.88 26.52 -11.29
N ARG A 335 10.44 26.43 -10.03
CA ARG A 335 10.55 25.23 -9.19
C ARG A 335 9.65 24.11 -9.70
N TYR A 336 8.40 24.44 -10.06
CA TYR A 336 7.52 23.50 -10.75
C TYR A 336 8.16 22.95 -12.03
N ASP A 337 8.69 23.82 -12.89
CA ASP A 337 9.31 23.40 -14.15
C ASP A 337 10.56 22.52 -13.92
N PHE A 338 11.33 22.80 -12.86
CA PHE A 338 12.45 21.98 -12.42
C PHE A 338 11.98 20.59 -11.96
N ALA A 339 11.04 20.54 -11.02
CA ALA A 339 10.47 19.29 -10.48
C ALA A 339 9.85 18.44 -11.59
N ARG A 340 9.05 19.05 -12.46
CA ARG A 340 8.45 18.38 -13.63
C ARG A 340 9.51 17.82 -14.57
N THR A 341 10.62 18.52 -14.79
CA THR A 341 11.73 17.98 -15.61
C THR A 341 12.37 16.77 -14.95
N VAL A 342 12.62 16.79 -13.63
CA VAL A 342 13.13 15.63 -12.88
C VAL A 342 12.18 14.43 -12.99
N VAL A 343 10.87 14.65 -12.80
CA VAL A 343 9.84 13.61 -12.90
C VAL A 343 9.77 13.02 -14.31
N GLU A 344 9.77 13.86 -15.35
CA GLU A 344 9.76 13.39 -16.75
C GLU A 344 11.00 12.54 -17.06
N LEU A 345 12.19 12.97 -16.62
CA LEU A 345 13.42 12.20 -16.80
C LEU A 345 13.38 10.88 -16.04
N TYR A 346 12.85 10.87 -14.82
CA TYR A 346 12.68 9.65 -14.04
C TYR A 346 11.76 8.63 -14.73
N GLN A 347 10.59 9.06 -15.20
CA GLN A 347 9.65 8.18 -15.90
C GLN A 347 10.27 7.62 -17.19
N GLU A 348 10.88 8.49 -18.01
CA GLU A 348 11.47 8.12 -19.31
C GLU A 348 12.72 7.26 -19.18
N ARG A 349 13.55 7.49 -18.17
CA ARG A 349 14.90 6.89 -18.09
C ARG A 349 15.04 5.80 -17.04
N PHE A 350 14.04 5.64 -16.16
CA PHE A 350 13.99 4.55 -15.19
C PHE A 350 12.77 3.65 -15.37
N ILE A 351 11.55 4.18 -15.16
CA ILE A 351 10.34 3.34 -15.12
C ILE A 351 10.11 2.66 -16.48
N GLN A 352 10.15 3.42 -17.57
CA GLN A 352 9.93 2.88 -18.91
C GLN A 352 10.99 1.83 -19.32
N PRO A 353 12.31 2.09 -19.16
CA PRO A 353 13.34 1.07 -19.38
C PRO A 353 13.18 -0.16 -18.50
N PHE A 354 12.79 -0.01 -17.24
CA PHE A 354 12.56 -1.13 -16.33
C PHE A 354 11.38 -2.01 -16.79
N VAL A 355 10.24 -1.40 -17.15
CA VAL A 355 9.09 -2.12 -17.72
C VAL A 355 9.48 -2.82 -19.02
N ALA A 356 10.15 -2.13 -19.93
CA ALA A 356 10.59 -2.68 -21.21
C ALA A 356 11.56 -3.86 -21.03
N TRP A 357 12.50 -3.75 -20.08
CA TRP A 357 13.42 -4.84 -19.75
C TRP A 357 12.70 -6.05 -19.16
N CYS A 358 11.69 -5.84 -18.29
CA CYS A 358 10.86 -6.93 -17.78
C CYS A 358 10.18 -7.70 -18.93
N HIS A 359 9.51 -6.97 -19.83
CA HIS A 359 8.83 -7.58 -20.98
C HIS A 359 9.79 -8.31 -21.92
N ALA A 360 10.98 -7.76 -22.17
CA ALA A 360 12.01 -8.40 -23.00
C ALA A 360 12.49 -9.75 -22.41
N ASN A 361 12.51 -9.86 -21.08
CA ASN A 361 12.88 -11.06 -20.33
C ASN A 361 11.70 -12.02 -20.07
N GLY A 362 10.49 -11.67 -20.51
CA GLY A 362 9.28 -12.49 -20.37
C GLY A 362 8.70 -12.50 -18.96
N VAL A 363 8.99 -11.48 -18.15
CA VAL A 363 8.50 -11.33 -16.76
C VAL A 363 7.60 -10.11 -16.64
N LEU A 364 6.69 -10.13 -15.67
CA LEU A 364 5.86 -8.98 -15.31
C LEU A 364 6.68 -7.95 -14.54
N CYS A 365 6.41 -6.66 -14.75
CA CYS A 365 6.95 -5.58 -13.93
C CYS A 365 6.07 -5.35 -12.69
N ARG A 366 6.64 -5.52 -11.48
CA ARG A 366 6.00 -5.16 -10.21
C ARG A 366 6.74 -4.00 -9.55
N TYR A 367 6.04 -2.96 -9.13
CA TYR A 367 6.71 -1.73 -8.69
C TYR A 367 5.93 -0.90 -7.67
N GLN A 368 6.64 -0.44 -6.63
CA GLN A 368 6.21 0.56 -5.64
C GLN A 368 6.62 1.98 -6.03
N ASN A 369 5.73 2.72 -6.70
CA ASN A 369 6.03 4.08 -7.18
C ASN A 369 5.82 5.18 -6.12
N TYR A 370 6.38 5.01 -4.93
CA TYR A 370 6.43 6.04 -3.89
C TYR A 370 7.81 6.03 -3.22
N GLY A 371 8.09 7.08 -2.46
CA GLY A 371 9.32 7.16 -1.68
C GLY A 371 9.85 8.59 -1.59
N TYR A 372 11.17 8.71 -1.62
CA TYR A 372 11.90 9.97 -1.53
C TYR A 372 12.91 10.06 -2.68
N PRO A 373 12.78 11.00 -3.65
CA PRO A 373 11.92 12.20 -3.65
C PRO A 373 10.39 11.99 -3.63
N TRP A 374 9.66 12.95 -3.05
CA TRP A 374 8.18 12.90 -2.94
C TRP A 374 7.48 13.35 -4.21
N PHE A 375 6.30 12.78 -4.51
CA PHE A 375 5.56 13.00 -5.77
C PHE A 375 6.45 12.92 -7.01
N LEU A 376 7.27 11.86 -7.13
CA LEU A 376 8.09 11.58 -8.31
C LEU A 376 7.23 11.00 -9.46
N GLY A 377 6.11 11.65 -9.78
CA GLY A 377 5.08 11.15 -10.69
C GLY A 377 4.28 9.99 -10.10
N LEU A 378 3.71 10.17 -8.90
CA LEU A 378 3.10 9.11 -8.08
C LEU A 378 2.04 8.30 -8.84
N LEU A 379 0.98 8.94 -9.37
CA LEU A 379 -0.05 8.22 -10.12
C LEU A 379 0.47 7.73 -11.48
N ASP A 380 1.14 8.61 -12.21
CA ASP A 380 1.58 8.34 -13.58
C ASP A 380 2.59 7.19 -13.66
N GLY A 381 3.41 6.99 -12.62
CA GLY A 381 4.27 5.83 -12.51
C GLY A 381 3.53 4.55 -12.13
N TYR A 382 2.39 4.63 -11.42
CA TYR A 382 1.53 3.47 -11.17
C TYR A 382 0.69 3.02 -12.37
N LEU A 383 0.54 3.85 -13.40
CA LEU A 383 -0.09 3.43 -14.67
C LEU A 383 0.79 2.44 -15.46
N GLN A 384 2.10 2.45 -15.22
CA GLN A 384 3.10 1.77 -16.06
C GLN A 384 3.36 0.29 -15.73
N PRO A 385 3.55 -0.15 -14.46
CA PRO A 385 3.87 -1.54 -14.14
C PRO A 385 2.68 -2.48 -14.41
N ASP A 386 2.98 -3.74 -14.67
CA ASP A 386 1.95 -4.78 -14.83
C ASP A 386 1.24 -5.11 -13.51
N ILE A 387 1.98 -4.98 -12.40
CA ILE A 387 1.49 -5.13 -11.03
C ILE A 387 1.92 -3.89 -10.23
N PRO A 388 1.07 -2.86 -10.11
CA PRO A 388 1.29 -1.77 -9.17
C PRO A 388 1.31 -2.33 -7.75
N GLU A 389 2.30 -1.95 -6.94
CA GLU A 389 2.44 -2.41 -5.56
C GLU A 389 2.46 -1.22 -4.58
N SER A 390 1.81 -1.36 -3.43
CA SER A 390 1.89 -0.42 -2.31
C SER A 390 2.60 -1.03 -1.08
N ASN A 391 2.48 -0.42 0.09
CA ASN A 391 2.67 -1.09 1.37
C ASN A 391 1.59 -0.72 2.40
N ASN A 392 1.48 -1.52 3.46
CA ASN A 392 0.81 -1.13 4.70
C ASN A 392 1.64 -1.52 5.93
N TRP A 393 1.41 -0.82 7.04
CA TRP A 393 2.21 -0.96 8.26
C TRP A 393 1.37 -1.31 9.47
N LEU A 394 1.89 -2.21 10.31
CA LEU A 394 1.35 -2.48 11.65
C LEU A 394 2.11 -1.65 12.70
N PHE A 395 1.42 -1.34 13.80
CA PHE A 395 1.96 -0.53 14.90
C PHE A 395 2.49 0.85 14.48
N SER A 396 1.93 1.39 13.38
CA SER A 396 2.18 2.73 12.88
C SER A 396 0.87 3.48 12.76
N ASP A 397 0.88 4.78 13.09
CA ASP A 397 -0.26 5.65 12.80
C ASP A 397 -0.33 5.86 11.28
N PRO A 398 -1.42 5.43 10.61
CA PRO A 398 -1.55 5.55 9.16
C PRO A 398 -1.59 7.01 8.69
N ASP A 399 -2.12 7.92 9.49
CA ASP A 399 -2.25 9.32 9.12
C ASP A 399 -0.91 10.03 9.25
N GLN A 400 -0.10 9.74 10.28
CA GLN A 400 1.25 10.31 10.40
C GLN A 400 2.24 9.70 9.40
N HIS A 401 2.12 8.40 9.14
CA HIS A 401 3.02 7.70 8.23
C HIS A 401 2.70 7.98 6.75
N GLY A 402 1.41 8.14 6.42
CA GLY A 402 0.96 8.45 5.07
C GLY A 402 0.68 7.26 4.17
N PHE A 403 0.79 6.02 4.64
CA PHE A 403 0.76 4.85 3.74
C PHE A 403 -0.57 4.61 3.03
N LEU A 404 -1.66 5.14 3.59
CA LEU A 404 -2.96 5.10 2.94
C LEU A 404 -3.00 5.96 1.66
N VAL A 405 -2.17 6.99 1.57
CA VAL A 405 -2.10 7.86 0.39
C VAL A 405 -1.60 7.05 -0.79
N TRP A 406 -0.37 6.55 -0.75
CA TRP A 406 0.20 5.83 -1.89
C TRP A 406 -0.47 4.47 -2.13
N THR A 407 -1.11 3.85 -1.13
CA THR A 407 -1.98 2.68 -1.35
C THR A 407 -3.18 3.02 -2.21
N LYS A 408 -3.81 4.17 -1.98
CA LYS A 408 -4.94 4.57 -2.81
C LYS A 408 -4.50 4.99 -4.21
N TYR A 409 -3.32 5.58 -4.36
CA TYR A 409 -2.73 5.86 -5.68
C TYR A 409 -2.35 4.58 -6.44
N ALA A 410 -1.81 3.55 -5.78
CA ALA A 410 -1.51 2.26 -6.40
C ALA A 410 -2.80 1.58 -6.92
N ALA A 411 -3.85 1.55 -6.08
CA ALA A 411 -5.17 1.06 -6.48
C ALA A 411 -5.74 1.85 -7.67
N SER A 412 -5.72 3.18 -7.60
CA SER A 412 -6.24 4.06 -8.66
C SER A 412 -5.48 3.84 -9.98
N GLY A 413 -4.15 3.78 -9.94
CA GLY A 413 -3.32 3.50 -11.11
C GLY A 413 -3.60 2.13 -11.72
N GLY A 414 -3.76 1.11 -10.88
CA GLY A 414 -4.15 -0.23 -11.33
C GLY A 414 -5.54 -0.27 -11.97
N HIS A 415 -6.53 0.43 -11.40
CA HIS A 415 -7.87 0.55 -11.98
C HIS A 415 -7.83 1.23 -13.36
N LEU A 416 -7.21 2.41 -13.44
CA LEU A 416 -7.07 3.22 -14.66
C LEU A 416 -6.30 2.48 -15.76
N ALA A 417 -5.28 1.70 -15.41
CA ALA A 417 -4.46 0.94 -16.35
C ALA A 417 -4.98 -0.50 -16.60
N ASN A 418 -6.18 -0.84 -16.12
CA ASN A 418 -6.79 -2.17 -16.29
C ASN A 418 -5.90 -3.32 -15.77
N ARG A 419 -5.24 -3.12 -14.63
CA ARG A 419 -4.38 -4.13 -14.01
C ARG A 419 -5.22 -5.14 -13.24
N ARG A 420 -5.00 -6.41 -13.55
CA ARG A 420 -5.69 -7.52 -12.90
C ARG A 420 -5.25 -7.71 -11.46
N ILE A 421 -3.95 -7.55 -11.20
CA ILE A 421 -3.34 -7.71 -9.88
C ILE A 421 -2.80 -6.34 -9.45
N ILE A 422 -3.19 -5.93 -8.25
CA ILE A 422 -2.66 -4.76 -7.56
C ILE A 422 -2.22 -5.27 -6.19
N SER A 423 -0.92 -5.26 -5.94
CA SER A 423 -0.36 -5.87 -4.75
C SER A 423 -0.03 -4.86 -3.66
N THR A 424 0.28 -5.37 -2.48
CA THR A 424 0.84 -4.57 -1.39
C THR A 424 1.87 -5.38 -0.63
N GLU A 425 2.98 -4.74 -0.29
CA GLU A 425 3.85 -5.18 0.79
C GLU A 425 3.05 -5.10 2.10
N ALA A 426 2.66 -6.27 2.59
CA ALA A 426 1.66 -6.42 3.62
C ALA A 426 2.28 -6.64 5.01
N HIS A 427 1.79 -5.88 5.98
CA HIS A 427 2.02 -6.03 7.43
C HIS A 427 3.44 -5.71 7.89
N THR A 428 4.08 -4.72 7.27
CA THR A 428 5.41 -4.27 7.65
C THR A 428 5.41 -3.71 9.07
N ASN A 429 6.38 -4.12 9.88
CA ASN A 429 6.63 -3.45 11.16
C ASN A 429 8.10 -3.48 11.58
N THR A 430 8.53 -2.37 12.17
CA THR A 430 9.83 -2.20 12.84
C THR A 430 9.69 -2.09 14.36
N ARG A 431 8.44 -2.15 14.85
CA ARG A 431 8.06 -2.17 16.26
C ARG A 431 7.01 -3.25 16.45
N GLY A 432 7.04 -3.94 17.59
CA GLY A 432 6.03 -4.95 17.87
C GLY A 432 6.11 -6.22 17.02
N VAL A 433 7.29 -6.54 16.47
CA VAL A 433 7.54 -7.71 15.60
C VAL A 433 6.94 -9.02 16.13
N PHE A 434 7.03 -9.27 17.44
CA PHE A 434 6.50 -10.47 18.11
C PHE A 434 5.13 -10.28 18.77
N LYS A 435 4.50 -9.10 18.61
CA LYS A 435 3.22 -8.73 19.25
C LYS A 435 2.01 -9.06 18.39
N THR A 436 2.17 -9.19 17.08
CA THR A 436 1.06 -9.24 16.12
C THR A 436 0.14 -10.48 16.32
N PRO A 437 -1.15 -10.28 16.65
CA PRO A 437 -2.17 -11.33 16.57
C PRO A 437 -2.76 -11.45 15.15
N LEU A 438 -3.42 -12.58 14.83
CA LEU A 438 -4.04 -12.80 13.51
C LEU A 438 -5.17 -11.79 13.20
N GLU A 439 -5.90 -11.33 14.21
CA GLU A 439 -6.96 -10.32 14.04
C GLU A 439 -6.45 -9.00 13.46
N MET A 440 -5.22 -8.60 13.83
CA MET A 440 -4.59 -7.39 13.32
C MET A 440 -4.18 -7.54 11.86
N ILE A 441 -3.70 -8.73 11.48
CA ILE A 441 -3.38 -9.08 10.09
C ILE A 441 -4.65 -9.07 9.24
N LYS A 442 -5.77 -9.62 9.76
CA LYS A 442 -7.07 -9.57 9.08
C LYS A 442 -7.53 -8.12 8.87
N ALA A 443 -7.57 -7.33 9.94
CA ALA A 443 -8.08 -5.96 9.89
C ALA A 443 -7.29 -5.08 8.90
N ALA A 444 -5.97 -5.25 8.86
CA ALA A 444 -5.11 -4.54 7.92
C ALA A 444 -5.36 -4.93 6.46
N ASP A 445 -5.63 -6.21 6.18
CA ASP A 445 -5.92 -6.69 4.82
C ASP A 445 -7.35 -6.42 4.35
N ASP A 446 -8.33 -6.44 5.25
CA ASP A 446 -9.69 -5.99 4.95
C ASP A 446 -9.69 -4.55 4.45
N PHE A 447 -8.86 -3.71 5.07
CA PHE A 447 -8.66 -2.34 4.64
C PHE A 447 -7.97 -2.26 3.26
N ASN A 448 -6.96 -3.09 3.00
CA ASN A 448 -6.32 -3.20 1.69
C ASN A 448 -7.34 -3.54 0.59
N PHE A 449 -8.19 -4.55 0.81
CA PHE A 449 -9.24 -4.94 -0.14
C PHE A 449 -10.20 -3.80 -0.44
N VAL A 450 -10.72 -3.12 0.60
CA VAL A 450 -11.62 -1.98 0.41
C VAL A 450 -11.00 -0.84 -0.38
N MET A 451 -9.69 -0.61 -0.24
CA MET A 451 -9.00 0.44 -1.00
C MET A 451 -8.83 0.10 -2.49
N GLY A 452 -8.88 -1.19 -2.85
CA GLY A 452 -8.72 -1.71 -4.20
C GLY A 452 -7.51 -2.63 -4.40
N ILE A 453 -6.76 -2.96 -3.33
CA ILE A 453 -5.67 -3.94 -3.40
C ILE A 453 -6.26 -5.35 -3.43
N ASN A 454 -5.67 -6.26 -4.20
CA ASN A 454 -6.17 -7.63 -4.33
C ASN A 454 -5.08 -8.73 -4.26
N HIS A 455 -3.88 -8.41 -3.81
CA HIS A 455 -2.81 -9.39 -3.58
C HIS A 455 -1.86 -8.97 -2.45
N SER A 456 -1.76 -9.78 -1.40
CA SER A 456 -0.87 -9.49 -0.25
C SER A 456 0.50 -10.16 -0.43
N VAL A 457 1.57 -9.37 -0.36
CA VAL A 457 2.97 -9.83 -0.33
C VAL A 457 3.52 -9.59 1.07
N LEU A 458 3.54 -10.61 1.91
CA LEU A 458 3.80 -10.49 3.34
C LEU A 458 5.24 -10.07 3.63
N HIS A 459 5.37 -8.97 4.37
CA HIS A 459 6.63 -8.43 4.86
C HIS A 459 6.84 -8.85 6.32
N GLY A 460 7.78 -9.73 6.65
CA GLY A 460 8.49 -10.60 5.70
C GLY A 460 8.78 -11.96 6.29
N PHE A 461 8.97 -12.96 5.43
CA PHE A 461 9.41 -14.30 5.81
C PHE A 461 10.93 -14.30 5.79
N ASN A 462 11.54 -14.41 6.97
CA ASN A 462 12.99 -14.30 7.10
C ASN A 462 13.62 -15.67 6.94
N TYR A 463 14.36 -15.92 5.85
CA TYR A 463 15.16 -17.13 5.74
C TYR A 463 16.04 -17.24 6.98
N SER A 464 15.95 -18.37 7.68
CA SER A 464 16.71 -18.62 8.91
C SER A 464 17.08 -20.10 8.97
N PRO A 465 18.37 -20.46 8.84
CA PRO A 465 18.76 -21.86 8.94
C PRO A 465 18.50 -22.38 10.37
N PRO A 466 18.24 -23.69 10.56
CA PRO A 466 17.95 -24.25 11.89
C PRO A 466 19.01 -23.93 12.95
N GLU A 467 20.28 -23.79 12.54
CA GLU A 467 21.42 -23.44 13.38
C GLU A 467 21.31 -22.04 14.01
N ALA A 468 20.52 -21.13 13.42
CA ALA A 468 20.23 -19.83 14.01
C ALA A 468 19.31 -19.92 15.24
N GLY A 469 18.69 -21.07 15.48
CA GLY A 469 17.84 -21.33 16.64
C GLY A 469 16.58 -20.45 16.68
N PHE A 470 16.01 -20.28 17.88
CA PHE A 470 14.89 -19.38 18.11
C PHE A 470 15.38 -18.00 18.57
N PRO A 471 14.85 -16.88 18.04
CA PRO A 471 13.84 -16.76 16.98
C PRO A 471 14.43 -16.68 15.56
N GLY A 472 15.68 -17.12 15.36
CA GLY A 472 16.34 -17.09 14.06
C GLY A 472 16.76 -15.69 13.59
N TRP A 473 16.94 -15.54 12.28
CA TRP A 473 17.25 -14.27 11.64
C TRP A 473 16.00 -13.43 11.47
N VAL A 474 16.06 -12.17 11.90
CA VAL A 474 14.95 -11.23 11.75
C VAL A 474 15.50 -9.88 11.35
N ARG A 475 15.26 -9.50 10.09
CA ARG A 475 15.61 -8.20 9.51
C ARG A 475 14.47 -7.20 9.63
N TYR A 476 13.24 -7.66 9.42
CA TYR A 476 12.02 -6.91 9.69
C TYR A 476 10.92 -7.88 10.14
N GLY A 477 9.92 -7.33 10.83
CA GLY A 477 8.65 -8.02 10.99
C GLY A 477 7.67 -7.62 9.88
N THR A 478 6.43 -8.12 9.92
CA THR A 478 5.86 -9.01 10.95
C THR A 478 6.56 -10.39 10.98
N TYR A 479 6.64 -11.01 12.16
CA TYR A 479 7.29 -12.31 12.36
C TYR A 479 6.46 -13.48 11.78
N PHE A 480 6.34 -13.54 10.45
CA PHE A 480 5.80 -14.67 9.72
C PHE A 480 6.85 -15.79 9.71
N SER A 481 6.70 -16.73 10.63
CA SER A 481 7.63 -17.84 10.83
C SER A 481 6.88 -19.04 11.41
N GLU A 482 7.29 -20.24 11.01
CA GLU A 482 6.86 -21.50 11.62
C GLU A 482 7.14 -21.58 13.13
N GLN A 483 8.05 -20.75 13.62
CA GLN A 483 8.37 -20.66 15.02
C GLN A 483 7.36 -19.80 15.81
N ASN A 484 6.43 -19.10 15.14
CA ASN A 484 5.37 -18.31 15.75
C ASN A 484 4.27 -19.20 16.35
N THR A 485 3.70 -18.81 17.49
CA THR A 485 2.73 -19.62 18.24
C THR A 485 1.45 -19.87 17.45
N TRP A 486 0.99 -18.88 16.70
CA TRP A 486 -0.22 -18.98 15.88
C TRP A 486 0.05 -19.53 14.47
N TRP A 487 1.29 -19.91 14.11
CA TRP A 487 1.58 -20.42 12.76
C TRP A 487 0.69 -21.60 12.32
N PRO A 488 0.38 -22.61 13.17
CA PRO A 488 -0.53 -23.70 12.79
C PRO A 488 -1.94 -23.22 12.41
N GLN A 489 -2.32 -22.03 12.89
CA GLN A 489 -3.62 -21.39 12.71
C GLN A 489 -3.61 -20.37 11.56
N PHE A 490 -2.43 -19.99 11.07
CA PHE A 490 -2.24 -18.99 10.02
C PHE A 490 -2.97 -19.35 8.72
N ARG A 491 -3.14 -20.64 8.45
CA ARG A 491 -3.89 -21.18 7.31
C ARG A 491 -5.33 -20.67 7.20
N TRP A 492 -5.96 -20.28 8.31
CA TRP A 492 -7.32 -19.74 8.29
C TRP A 492 -7.34 -18.36 7.63
N TRP A 493 -6.35 -17.53 7.97
CA TRP A 493 -6.20 -16.23 7.34
C TRP A 493 -5.73 -16.36 5.88
N THR A 494 -4.77 -17.23 5.55
CA THR A 494 -4.32 -17.38 4.14
C THR A 494 -5.45 -17.87 3.24
N ALA A 495 -6.29 -18.79 3.72
CA ALA A 495 -7.49 -19.20 2.98
C ALA A 495 -8.46 -18.03 2.81
N TYR A 496 -8.78 -17.30 3.88
CA TYR A 496 -9.63 -16.11 3.82
C TYR A 496 -9.15 -15.07 2.80
N ASN A 497 -7.88 -14.68 2.89
CA ASN A 497 -7.27 -13.73 1.98
C ASN A 497 -7.30 -14.24 0.53
N ALA A 498 -6.90 -15.50 0.30
CA ALA A 498 -6.83 -16.07 -1.03
C ALA A 498 -8.19 -16.09 -1.76
N ARG A 499 -9.29 -16.34 -1.03
CA ARG A 499 -10.64 -16.34 -1.59
C ARG A 499 -11.08 -14.94 -2.01
N LEU A 500 -10.80 -13.93 -1.19
CA LEU A 500 -11.10 -12.53 -1.53
C LEU A 500 -10.24 -12.05 -2.70
N SER A 501 -8.93 -12.32 -2.67
CA SER A 501 -8.03 -12.04 -3.77
C SER A 501 -8.48 -12.70 -5.08
N ALA A 502 -8.90 -13.96 -5.06
CA ALA A 502 -9.40 -14.64 -6.26
C ALA A 502 -10.61 -13.93 -6.87
N VAL A 503 -11.55 -13.48 -6.03
CA VAL A 503 -12.73 -12.72 -6.47
C VAL A 503 -12.33 -11.36 -7.03
N PHE A 504 -11.48 -10.60 -6.32
CA PHE A 504 -11.12 -9.24 -6.75
C PHE A 504 -10.13 -9.19 -7.92
N GLN A 505 -9.40 -10.27 -8.18
CA GLN A 505 -8.60 -10.42 -9.40
C GLN A 505 -9.45 -10.85 -10.61
N ALA A 506 -10.62 -11.43 -10.38
CA ALA A 506 -11.57 -11.87 -11.42
C ALA A 506 -12.68 -10.85 -11.71
N THR A 507 -12.69 -9.70 -11.02
CA THR A 507 -13.70 -8.65 -11.14
C THR A 507 -13.08 -7.33 -11.57
N ARG A 508 -13.92 -6.37 -11.94
CA ARG A 508 -13.54 -4.99 -12.21
C ARG A 508 -14.12 -4.07 -11.13
N PRO A 509 -13.36 -3.10 -10.62
CA PRO A 509 -13.87 -2.11 -9.67
C PRO A 509 -14.95 -1.25 -10.33
N ALA A 510 -15.99 -0.89 -9.57
CA ALA A 510 -17.05 0.02 -10.03
C ALA A 510 -16.95 1.34 -9.26
N VAL A 511 -16.10 2.24 -9.76
CA VAL A 511 -15.84 3.57 -9.18
C VAL A 511 -16.54 4.65 -10.00
N ARG A 512 -17.15 5.64 -9.32
CA ARG A 512 -17.97 6.70 -9.96
C ARG A 512 -17.45 8.12 -9.71
N VAL A 513 -16.51 8.29 -8.78
CA VAL A 513 -15.96 9.60 -8.40
C VAL A 513 -14.44 9.57 -8.55
N ALA A 514 -13.88 10.58 -9.20
CA ALA A 514 -12.45 10.81 -9.26
C ALA A 514 -12.06 12.04 -8.41
N ILE A 515 -10.83 12.04 -7.88
CA ILE A 515 -10.25 13.17 -7.13
C ILE A 515 -8.96 13.61 -7.82
N LEU A 516 -8.86 14.89 -8.17
CA LEU A 516 -7.63 15.55 -8.61
C LEU A 516 -7.08 16.36 -7.44
N GLY A 517 -5.87 16.01 -6.98
CA GLY A 517 -5.14 16.71 -5.92
C GLY A 517 -4.17 17.78 -6.45
N PRO A 518 -3.55 18.58 -5.57
CA PRO A 518 -2.77 19.76 -5.93
C PRO A 518 -1.29 19.46 -6.19
N GLU A 519 -0.99 18.44 -7.01
CA GLU A 519 0.40 18.00 -7.28
C GLU A 519 1.28 19.13 -7.82
N ALA A 520 0.77 19.94 -8.76
CA ALA A 520 1.50 21.06 -9.34
C ALA A 520 1.80 22.17 -8.31
N ASP A 521 0.88 22.41 -7.37
CA ASP A 521 1.07 23.38 -6.29
C ASP A 521 2.09 22.87 -5.27
N ILE A 522 2.05 21.57 -4.92
CA ILE A 522 3.04 20.94 -4.04
C ILE A 522 4.45 21.06 -4.63
N TRP A 523 4.63 20.77 -5.92
CA TRP A 523 5.92 20.98 -6.59
C TRP A 523 6.35 22.46 -6.62
N SER A 524 5.39 23.37 -6.80
CA SER A 524 5.65 24.81 -6.81
C SER A 524 6.13 25.31 -5.46
N ASP A 525 5.56 24.82 -4.36
CA ASP A 525 5.78 25.35 -3.01
C ASP A 525 6.92 24.62 -2.27
N TYR A 526 7.02 23.30 -2.45
CA TYR A 526 7.93 22.42 -1.70
C TYR A 526 8.94 21.69 -2.60
N GLY A 527 8.77 21.71 -3.92
CA GLY A 527 9.55 20.87 -4.83
C GLY A 527 9.24 19.40 -4.64
N LEU A 528 10.27 18.55 -4.67
CA LEU A 528 10.15 17.10 -4.46
C LEU A 528 10.57 16.68 -3.03
N GLU A 529 10.56 17.61 -2.08
CA GLU A 529 10.88 17.33 -0.68
C GLU A 529 9.79 16.48 -0.03
N ARG A 530 10.20 15.44 0.70
CA ARG A 530 9.30 14.55 1.42
C ARG A 530 9.14 14.96 2.87
N ASP A 531 10.19 15.47 3.51
CA ASP A 531 10.22 15.62 4.96
C ASP A 531 10.08 17.09 5.41
N PRO A 532 9.09 17.42 6.27
CA PRO A 532 8.04 16.55 6.82
C PRO A 532 7.06 16.11 5.74
N PHE A 533 6.39 14.99 5.99
CA PHE A 533 5.44 14.42 5.04
C PHE A 533 4.41 15.44 4.57
N GLN A 534 4.44 15.77 3.27
CA GLN A 534 3.63 16.84 2.69
C GLN A 534 2.18 16.39 2.57
N GLN A 535 1.38 16.69 3.61
CA GLN A 535 -0.03 16.32 3.69
C GLN A 535 -0.98 17.47 3.42
N GLU A 536 -0.49 18.71 3.33
CA GLU A 536 -1.37 19.86 3.12
C GLU A 536 -1.77 20.02 1.65
N PRO A 537 -3.06 20.29 1.37
CA PRO A 537 -4.14 20.37 2.36
C PRO A 537 -4.57 19.00 2.90
N TRP A 538 -4.63 18.87 4.24
CA TRP A 538 -4.81 17.58 4.95
C TRP A 538 -5.99 16.73 4.42
N TYR A 539 -7.06 17.40 3.99
CA TYR A 539 -8.29 16.74 3.56
C TYR A 539 -8.12 15.95 2.26
N VAL A 540 -7.19 16.34 1.38
CA VAL A 540 -6.96 15.61 0.12
C VAL A 540 -6.66 14.15 0.42
N ASN A 541 -5.91 13.87 1.48
CA ASN A 541 -5.53 12.51 1.86
C ASN A 541 -6.62 11.74 2.64
N GLN A 542 -7.66 12.43 3.11
CA GLN A 542 -8.75 11.87 3.92
C GLN A 542 -10.09 11.79 3.17
N LEU A 543 -10.24 12.52 2.06
CA LEU A 543 -11.49 12.59 1.27
C LEU A 543 -11.97 11.20 0.84
N TRP A 544 -11.05 10.32 0.46
CA TRP A 544 -11.42 8.97 0.05
C TRP A 544 -12.10 8.19 1.18
N LYS A 545 -11.64 8.32 2.43
CA LYS A 545 -12.27 7.64 3.58
C LYS A 545 -13.68 8.17 3.80
N ALA A 546 -13.84 9.50 3.81
CA ALA A 546 -15.12 10.15 4.03
C ALA A 546 -16.15 9.80 2.95
N LEU A 547 -15.75 9.80 1.68
CA LEU A 547 -16.59 9.38 0.56
C LEU A 547 -16.95 7.89 0.67
N ASN A 548 -16.01 7.04 1.07
CA ASN A 548 -16.24 5.60 1.20
C ASN A 548 -17.24 5.27 2.31
N CYS A 549 -17.13 5.90 3.48
CA CYS A 549 -18.12 5.80 4.58
C CYS A 549 -19.53 6.25 4.15
N CYS A 550 -19.63 7.04 3.08
CA CYS A 550 -20.89 7.48 2.48
C CYS A 550 -21.34 6.60 1.29
N GLY A 551 -20.59 5.55 0.97
CA GLY A 551 -20.93 4.56 -0.05
C GLY A 551 -20.34 4.81 -1.44
N SER A 552 -19.31 5.65 -1.55
CA SER A 552 -18.59 5.92 -2.81
C SER A 552 -17.10 5.74 -2.61
N ASN A 553 -16.48 4.77 -3.27
CA ASN A 553 -15.04 4.55 -3.20
C ASN A 553 -14.35 5.26 -4.38
N PRO A 554 -13.73 6.45 -4.20
CA PRO A 554 -13.21 7.21 -5.33
C PRO A 554 -11.86 6.70 -5.82
N ASP A 555 -11.41 7.13 -7.01
CA ASP A 555 -10.01 6.99 -7.45
C ASP A 555 -9.33 8.37 -7.47
N TYR A 556 -8.01 8.41 -7.29
CA TYR A 556 -7.21 9.60 -7.59
C TYR A 556 -6.79 9.61 -9.06
N VAL A 557 -6.83 10.80 -9.67
CA VAL A 557 -6.41 11.05 -11.05
C VAL A 557 -5.34 12.15 -11.10
N SER A 558 -4.48 12.11 -12.11
CA SER A 558 -3.48 13.14 -12.41
C SER A 558 -4.01 14.09 -13.48
N GLU A 559 -3.36 15.24 -13.64
CA GLU A 559 -3.65 16.14 -14.76
C GLU A 559 -3.55 15.42 -16.12
N LYS A 560 -2.56 14.53 -16.27
CA LYS A 560 -2.38 13.72 -17.49
C LYS A 560 -3.60 12.86 -17.78
N VAL A 561 -4.12 12.15 -16.77
CA VAL A 561 -5.33 11.33 -16.91
C VAL A 561 -6.52 12.18 -17.35
N VAL A 562 -6.71 13.37 -16.77
CA VAL A 562 -7.81 14.28 -17.16
C VAL A 562 -7.63 14.78 -18.60
N GLN A 563 -6.41 15.12 -19.01
CA GLN A 563 -6.11 15.59 -20.37
C GLN A 563 -6.32 14.50 -21.44
N GLU A 564 -5.95 13.26 -21.14
CA GLU A 564 -6.04 12.10 -22.04
C GLU A 564 -7.42 11.42 -22.02
N SER A 565 -8.31 11.83 -21.11
CA SER A 565 -9.65 11.28 -21.02
C SER A 565 -10.54 11.69 -22.20
N SER A 566 -11.49 10.81 -22.52
CA SER A 566 -12.64 11.17 -23.34
C SER A 566 -13.82 11.56 -22.46
N PHE A 567 -14.71 12.40 -22.98
CA PHE A 567 -15.91 12.85 -22.28
C PHE A 567 -17.15 12.46 -23.06
N ALA A 568 -18.01 11.63 -22.47
CA ALA A 568 -19.22 11.14 -23.12
C ALA A 568 -20.35 10.97 -22.10
N LYS A 569 -21.56 11.42 -22.44
CA LYS A 569 -22.77 11.25 -21.62
C LYS A 569 -22.59 11.74 -20.16
N GLY A 570 -21.91 12.87 -19.97
CA GLY A 570 -21.60 13.42 -18.65
C GLY A 570 -20.59 12.61 -17.84
N GLN A 571 -19.75 11.81 -18.49
CA GLN A 571 -18.76 10.96 -17.83
C GLN A 571 -17.34 11.22 -18.35
N LEU A 572 -16.37 11.14 -17.44
CA LEU A 572 -14.94 11.14 -17.72
C LEU A 572 -14.50 9.69 -17.87
N CYS A 573 -13.93 9.35 -19.03
CA CYS A 573 -13.56 7.99 -19.39
C CYS A 573 -12.06 7.88 -19.66
N TYR A 574 -11.38 7.04 -18.89
CA TYR A 574 -9.96 6.71 -19.04
C TYR A 574 -9.75 5.20 -18.85
N GLY A 575 -9.09 4.56 -19.82
CA GLY A 575 -8.92 3.11 -19.80
C GLY A 575 -10.27 2.39 -19.62
N PRO A 576 -10.42 1.47 -18.66
CA PRO A 576 -11.69 0.81 -18.38
C PRO A 576 -12.61 1.60 -17.44
N MET A 577 -12.15 2.74 -16.90
CA MET A 577 -12.82 3.47 -15.83
C MET A 577 -13.73 4.56 -16.38
N THR A 578 -14.81 4.84 -15.65
CA THR A 578 -15.82 5.83 -16.04
C THR A 578 -16.37 6.54 -14.80
N TYR A 579 -16.15 7.85 -14.72
CA TYR A 579 -16.48 8.67 -13.56
C TYR A 579 -17.60 9.67 -13.87
N ASP A 580 -18.58 9.78 -12.98
CA ASP A 580 -19.68 10.75 -13.10
C ASP A 580 -19.30 12.14 -12.58
N ALA A 581 -18.32 12.18 -11.66
CA ALA A 581 -17.87 13.40 -11.02
C ALA A 581 -16.36 13.43 -10.83
N LEU A 582 -15.78 14.62 -10.96
CA LEU A 582 -14.39 14.91 -10.65
C LEU A 582 -14.35 15.99 -9.57
N ILE A 583 -13.77 15.65 -8.42
CA ILE A 583 -13.49 16.58 -7.32
C ILE A 583 -12.09 17.14 -7.51
N VAL A 584 -12.00 18.43 -7.78
CA VAL A 584 -10.76 19.22 -7.82
C VAL A 584 -10.53 19.76 -6.41
N ALA A 585 -9.66 19.10 -5.64
CA ALA A 585 -9.52 19.31 -4.20
C ALA A 585 -8.25 20.12 -3.88
N GLY A 586 -8.43 21.36 -3.43
CA GLY A 586 -7.33 22.23 -2.98
C GLY A 586 -6.37 22.68 -4.09
N VAL A 587 -6.80 22.65 -5.35
CA VAL A 587 -5.95 22.98 -6.50
C VAL A 587 -6.03 24.47 -6.83
N HIS A 588 -4.87 25.13 -6.86
CA HIS A 588 -4.74 26.54 -7.24
C HIS A 588 -4.17 26.72 -8.65
N SER A 589 -3.32 25.79 -9.09
CA SER A 589 -2.65 25.84 -10.39
C SER A 589 -2.99 24.61 -11.24
N LEU A 590 -3.33 24.85 -12.51
CA LEU A 590 -3.58 23.79 -13.50
C LEU A 590 -2.81 24.08 -14.79
N GLN A 591 -2.34 23.04 -15.46
CA GLN A 591 -1.89 23.20 -16.83
C GLN A 591 -3.07 23.71 -17.70
N PRO A 592 -2.83 24.64 -18.65
CA PRO A 592 -3.91 25.17 -19.50
C PRO A 592 -4.71 24.07 -20.21
N ALA A 593 -4.04 22.99 -20.64
CA ALA A 593 -4.69 21.84 -21.26
C ALA A 593 -5.66 21.12 -20.30
N THR A 594 -5.30 20.98 -19.01
CA THR A 594 -6.18 20.40 -17.98
C THR A 594 -7.39 21.28 -17.74
N ALA A 595 -7.18 22.60 -17.60
CA ALA A 595 -8.28 23.55 -17.42
C ALA A 595 -9.29 23.48 -18.59
N GLN A 596 -8.80 23.38 -19.82
CA GLN A 596 -9.64 23.19 -21.01
C GLN A 596 -10.34 21.82 -21.01
N ALA A 597 -9.66 20.75 -20.59
CA ALA A 597 -10.26 19.42 -20.48
C ALA A 597 -11.38 19.38 -19.42
N LEU A 598 -11.21 20.04 -18.27
CA LEU A 598 -12.26 20.20 -17.26
C LEU A 598 -13.48 20.93 -17.83
N ASN A 599 -13.25 22.02 -18.57
CA ASN A 599 -14.35 22.75 -19.23
C ASN A 599 -15.07 21.88 -20.27
N LYS A 600 -14.34 21.03 -21.02
CA LYS A 600 -14.95 20.05 -21.94
C LYS A 600 -15.77 18.99 -21.20
N PHE A 601 -15.27 18.50 -20.07
CA PHE A 601 -16.00 17.55 -19.24
C PHE A 601 -17.32 18.16 -18.71
N ALA A 602 -17.26 19.38 -18.20
CA ALA A 602 -18.44 20.13 -17.78
C ALA A 602 -19.41 20.35 -18.96
N LEU A 603 -18.93 20.73 -20.14
CA LEU A 603 -19.77 20.87 -21.34
C LEU A 603 -20.44 19.57 -21.79
N ALA A 604 -19.81 18.42 -21.53
CA ALA A 604 -20.38 17.12 -21.81
C ALA A 604 -21.45 16.67 -20.79
N GLY A 605 -21.77 17.51 -19.79
CA GLY A 605 -22.71 17.21 -18.70
C GLY A 605 -22.05 16.59 -17.46
N GLY A 606 -20.71 16.55 -17.41
CA GLY A 606 -19.95 15.98 -16.31
C GLY A 606 -19.98 16.84 -15.06
N ARG A 607 -19.94 16.21 -13.88
CA ARG A 607 -19.97 16.96 -12.61
C ARG A 607 -18.56 17.38 -12.18
N VAL A 608 -18.30 18.67 -12.06
CA VAL A 608 -17.03 19.21 -11.57
C VAL A 608 -17.26 19.86 -10.21
N VAL A 609 -16.51 19.42 -9.20
CA VAL A 609 -16.57 19.97 -7.84
C VAL A 609 -15.27 20.66 -7.53
N PHE A 610 -15.29 21.97 -7.35
CA PHE A 610 -14.17 22.72 -6.79
C PHE A 610 -14.30 22.72 -5.26
N ALA A 611 -13.46 21.91 -4.61
CA ALA A 611 -13.45 21.78 -3.16
C ALA A 611 -12.30 22.62 -2.58
N GLY A 612 -12.64 23.67 -1.83
CA GLY A 612 -11.71 24.56 -1.13
C GLY A 612 -11.12 25.70 -1.98
N ALA A 613 -10.81 25.46 -3.26
CA ALA A 613 -10.30 26.49 -4.16
C ALA A 613 -10.74 26.28 -5.61
N VAL A 614 -10.85 27.38 -6.36
CA VAL A 614 -10.94 27.36 -7.82
C VAL A 614 -9.55 27.68 -8.40
N PRO A 615 -9.02 26.86 -9.31
CA PRO A 615 -7.75 27.15 -9.97
C PRO A 615 -7.76 28.51 -10.67
N HIS A 616 -6.66 29.26 -10.63
CA HIS A 616 -6.65 30.63 -11.18
C HIS A 616 -5.37 30.98 -11.94
N ARG A 617 -4.46 30.02 -12.12
CA ARG A 617 -3.18 30.24 -12.80
C ARG A 617 -2.62 28.96 -13.41
N ALA A 618 -1.69 29.12 -14.34
CA ALA A 618 -0.83 28.05 -14.81
C ALA A 618 0.36 27.85 -13.85
N PRO A 619 0.91 26.64 -13.71
CA PRO A 619 2.04 26.39 -12.81
C PRO A 619 3.41 26.71 -13.44
N SER A 620 3.53 26.70 -14.77
CA SER A 620 4.80 26.85 -15.48
C SER A 620 5.20 28.33 -15.66
N LEU A 621 6.50 28.59 -15.71
CA LEU A 621 7.03 29.95 -15.94
C LEU A 621 6.83 30.40 -17.38
N ARG A 622 6.86 29.44 -18.32
CA ARG A 622 6.61 29.70 -19.75
C ARG A 622 5.18 30.19 -20.02
N ASP A 623 4.25 29.84 -19.13
CA ASP A 623 2.82 30.06 -19.31
C ASP A 623 2.31 31.32 -18.58
N VAL A 624 3.20 32.14 -18.01
CA VAL A 624 2.84 33.39 -17.35
C VAL A 624 2.05 34.30 -18.31
N GLY A 625 0.97 34.89 -17.81
CA GLY A 625 0.09 35.76 -18.59
C GLY A 625 -0.87 34.95 -19.46
N ALA A 626 -0.43 34.44 -20.61
CA ALA A 626 -1.33 33.77 -21.56
C ALA A 626 -1.91 32.46 -21.02
N GLY A 627 -1.11 31.64 -20.34
CA GLY A 627 -1.58 30.41 -19.71
C GLY A 627 -2.46 30.67 -18.49
N ASP A 628 -2.10 31.66 -17.66
CA ASP A 628 -2.96 32.11 -16.56
C ASP A 628 -4.32 32.57 -17.08
N ALA A 629 -4.33 33.40 -18.12
CA ALA A 629 -5.56 33.82 -18.78
C ALA A 629 -6.36 32.64 -19.33
N SER A 630 -5.71 31.63 -19.92
CA SER A 630 -6.40 30.42 -20.40
C SER A 630 -7.03 29.63 -19.25
N VAL A 631 -6.37 29.51 -18.09
CA VAL A 631 -6.92 28.83 -16.92
C VAL A 631 -8.10 29.61 -16.38
N GLN A 632 -7.94 30.92 -16.19
CA GLN A 632 -8.99 31.81 -15.68
C GLN A 632 -10.21 31.82 -16.60
N GLN A 633 -10.03 31.91 -17.92
CA GLN A 633 -11.12 31.86 -18.89
C GLN A 633 -11.86 30.52 -18.85
N ALA A 634 -11.14 29.39 -18.74
CA ALA A 634 -11.78 28.08 -18.63
C ALA A 634 -12.57 27.94 -17.32
N MET A 635 -12.04 28.43 -16.19
CA MET A 635 -12.76 28.42 -14.91
C MET A 635 -13.96 29.36 -14.95
N GLN A 636 -13.80 30.59 -15.45
CA GLN A 636 -14.89 31.55 -15.58
C GLN A 636 -16.02 31.00 -16.46
N ALA A 637 -15.70 30.38 -17.59
CA ALA A 637 -16.68 29.75 -18.47
C ALA A 637 -17.46 28.60 -17.78
N MET A 638 -16.87 27.94 -16.78
CA MET A 638 -17.58 26.95 -15.97
C MET A 638 -18.43 27.61 -14.87
N LEU A 639 -17.91 28.65 -14.22
CA LEU A 639 -18.60 29.38 -13.14
C LEU A 639 -19.79 30.22 -13.64
N ASP A 640 -19.71 30.81 -14.84
CA ASP A 640 -20.82 31.54 -15.42
C ASP A 640 -22.04 30.63 -15.63
N ARG A 641 -21.80 29.35 -15.98
CA ARG A 641 -22.87 28.35 -16.15
C ARG A 641 -23.49 27.90 -14.83
N GLU A 642 -22.77 28.02 -13.71
CA GLU A 642 -23.31 27.77 -12.36
C GLU A 642 -24.43 28.77 -12.03
N LEU A 643 -24.35 29.99 -12.58
CA LEU A 643 -25.28 31.09 -12.27
C LEU A 643 -26.53 31.10 -13.16
N ASP A 644 -26.48 30.47 -14.33
CA ASP A 644 -27.52 30.60 -15.36
C ASP A 644 -28.54 29.43 -15.41
N HIS A 645 -28.35 28.34 -14.64
CA HIS A 645 -29.22 27.15 -14.74
C HIS A 645 -29.53 26.46 -13.38
N ASP A 646 -30.78 26.02 -13.20
CA ASP A 646 -31.24 25.21 -12.06
C ASP A 646 -30.61 23.80 -11.99
N ASP A 647 -29.96 23.33 -13.07
CA ASP A 647 -29.26 22.03 -13.19
C ASP A 647 -27.73 22.19 -13.30
N ALA A 648 -27.12 23.02 -12.44
CA ALA A 648 -25.68 23.28 -12.48
C ALA A 648 -24.85 22.01 -12.19
N ASN A 649 -24.05 21.56 -13.17
CA ASN A 649 -23.10 20.45 -13.04
C ASN A 649 -21.70 20.91 -12.59
N VAL A 650 -21.52 22.19 -12.30
CA VAL A 650 -20.30 22.74 -11.70
C VAL A 650 -20.65 23.26 -10.32
N ILE A 651 -19.92 22.82 -9.30
CA ILE A 651 -20.23 23.15 -7.91
C ILE A 651 -18.98 23.61 -7.18
N ARG A 652 -19.11 24.70 -6.42
CA ARG A 652 -18.14 25.13 -5.41
C ARG A 652 -18.58 24.68 -4.01
N ARG A 653 -17.64 24.14 -3.24
CA ARG A 653 -17.86 23.76 -1.84
C ARG A 653 -16.63 24.08 -1.00
N ASP A 654 -16.85 24.78 0.10
CA ASP A 654 -15.86 24.89 1.16
C ASP A 654 -15.76 23.55 1.90
N LEU A 655 -14.57 23.21 2.34
CA LEU A 655 -14.33 22.03 3.18
C LEU A 655 -14.46 22.38 4.67
N PRO A 656 -14.84 21.41 5.51
CA PRO A 656 -14.87 21.63 6.96
C PRO A 656 -13.48 21.89 7.52
N ALA A 657 -13.43 22.65 8.63
CA ALA A 657 -12.18 22.98 9.30
C ALA A 657 -11.52 21.80 10.04
N ASN A 658 -12.24 20.68 10.25
CA ASN A 658 -11.76 19.54 11.02
C ASN A 658 -12.16 18.19 10.39
N HIS A 659 -11.47 17.12 10.80
CA HIS A 659 -11.64 15.77 10.27
C HIS A 659 -13.03 15.17 10.55
N ASN A 660 -13.64 15.47 11.71
CA ASN A 660 -14.87 14.83 12.17
C ASN A 660 -16.07 15.18 11.28
N ASP A 661 -16.09 16.40 10.75
CA ASP A 661 -17.20 16.89 9.92
C ASP A 661 -17.08 16.47 8.45
N LEU A 662 -15.97 15.85 8.04
CA LEU A 662 -15.71 15.49 6.64
C LEU A 662 -16.67 14.43 6.11
N ILE A 663 -17.12 13.49 6.95
CA ILE A 663 -18.11 12.47 6.55
C ILE A 663 -19.47 13.12 6.28
N ALA A 664 -19.93 14.02 7.15
CA ALA A 664 -21.18 14.74 6.96
C ALA A 664 -21.14 15.61 5.68
N TRP A 665 -20.01 16.30 5.47
CA TRP A 665 -19.75 17.06 4.25
C TRP A 665 -19.80 16.18 2.99
N ALA A 666 -19.10 15.03 2.99
CA ALA A 666 -19.07 14.10 1.87
C ALA A 666 -20.46 13.53 1.57
N ASN A 667 -21.23 13.19 2.62
CA ASN A 667 -22.59 12.70 2.45
C ASN A 667 -23.51 13.76 1.83
N LYS A 668 -23.38 15.02 2.26
CA LYS A 668 -24.13 16.14 1.69
C LYS A 668 -23.73 16.34 0.23
N LEU A 669 -22.43 16.38 -0.08
CA LEU A 669 -21.91 16.54 -1.44
C LEU A 669 -22.46 15.47 -2.39
N LEU A 670 -22.37 14.20 -2.00
CA LEU A 670 -22.87 13.09 -2.81
C LEU A 670 -24.40 13.12 -3.00
N THR A 671 -25.14 13.71 -2.05
CA THR A 671 -26.60 13.90 -2.15
C THR A 671 -26.93 15.05 -3.09
N ASP A 672 -26.30 16.21 -2.90
CA ASP A 672 -26.48 17.40 -3.73
C ASP A 672 -26.18 17.11 -5.21
N LEU A 673 -25.17 16.28 -5.47
CA LEU A 673 -24.77 15.90 -6.82
C LEU A 673 -25.64 14.82 -7.46
N ASP A 674 -26.51 14.14 -6.69
CA ASP A 674 -27.20 12.92 -7.14
C ASP A 674 -26.24 11.89 -7.77
N ILE A 675 -25.06 11.71 -7.16
CA ILE A 675 -24.10 10.70 -7.62
C ILE A 675 -24.66 9.32 -7.27
N LYS A 676 -24.66 8.41 -8.25
CA LYS A 676 -24.99 7.00 -8.02
C LYS A 676 -23.93 6.37 -7.12
N ARG A 677 -24.28 6.24 -5.84
CA ARG A 677 -23.46 5.57 -4.82
C ARG A 677 -23.50 4.06 -5.06
N SER A 678 -22.36 3.42 -4.86
CA SER A 678 -22.24 1.96 -4.87
C SER A 678 -23.17 1.33 -3.83
N VAL A 679 -23.13 1.86 -2.60
CA VAL A 679 -24.05 1.48 -1.52
C VAL A 679 -24.64 2.73 -0.91
N LYS A 680 -25.96 2.93 -0.96
CA LYS A 680 -26.59 4.05 -0.24
C LYS A 680 -26.90 3.62 1.19
N PHE A 681 -26.05 4.02 2.13
CA PHE A 681 -26.34 3.89 3.57
C PHE A 681 -27.41 4.89 3.99
N ALA A 682 -28.38 4.45 4.78
CA ALA A 682 -29.37 5.35 5.39
C ALA A 682 -28.69 6.37 6.31
N GLU A 683 -27.67 5.91 7.04
CA GLU A 683 -26.81 6.72 7.90
C GLU A 683 -25.35 6.31 7.65
N PRO A 684 -24.46 7.26 7.27
CA PRO A 684 -23.02 6.99 7.17
C PRO A 684 -22.44 6.56 8.53
N ASN A 685 -21.46 5.66 8.50
CA ASN A 685 -20.76 5.19 9.70
C ASN A 685 -19.25 5.24 9.46
N ALA A 686 -18.51 5.87 10.37
CA ALA A 686 -17.06 6.07 10.26
C ALA A 686 -16.24 4.76 10.30
N ASN A 687 -16.86 3.66 10.75
CA ASN A 687 -16.22 2.35 10.83
C ASN A 687 -16.66 1.38 9.72
N ILE A 688 -17.62 1.77 8.86
CA ILE A 688 -18.11 0.91 7.78
C ILE A 688 -17.57 1.42 6.45
N PHE A 689 -16.81 0.56 5.78
CA PHE A 689 -16.31 0.83 4.45
C PHE A 689 -16.84 -0.20 3.46
N SER A 690 -16.87 0.16 2.18
CA SER A 690 -17.33 -0.72 1.12
C SER A 690 -16.52 -0.61 -0.18
N LEU A 691 -16.48 -1.72 -0.91
CA LEU A 691 -16.02 -1.81 -2.29
C LEU A 691 -17.12 -2.45 -3.13
N GLN A 692 -17.39 -1.87 -4.31
CA GLN A 692 -18.19 -2.51 -5.35
C GLN A 692 -17.29 -3.00 -6.47
N ALA A 693 -17.53 -4.23 -6.90
CA ALA A 693 -16.89 -4.82 -8.07
C ALA A 693 -17.95 -5.49 -8.96
N ARG A 694 -17.59 -5.74 -10.22
CA ARG A 694 -18.44 -6.40 -11.20
C ARG A 694 -17.72 -7.54 -11.89
N ALA A 695 -18.42 -8.64 -12.08
CA ALA A 695 -18.02 -9.74 -12.95
C ALA A 695 -19.25 -10.20 -13.75
N GLU A 696 -19.14 -10.20 -15.08
CA GLU A 696 -20.24 -10.58 -15.98
C GLU A 696 -21.53 -9.79 -15.68
N GLN A 697 -22.60 -10.47 -15.24
CA GLN A 697 -23.90 -9.89 -14.87
C GLN A 697 -24.09 -9.81 -13.34
N ARG A 698 -23.00 -9.90 -12.57
CA ARG A 698 -23.01 -9.90 -11.11
C ARG A 698 -22.43 -8.61 -10.57
N ASP A 699 -23.16 -8.00 -9.65
CA ASP A 699 -22.64 -6.94 -8.79
C ASP A 699 -22.19 -7.56 -7.46
N LEU A 700 -20.98 -7.23 -7.04
CA LEU A 700 -20.37 -7.69 -5.81
C LEU A 700 -20.13 -6.52 -4.88
N PHE A 701 -20.42 -6.70 -3.60
CA PHE A 701 -20.21 -5.70 -2.57
C PHE A 701 -19.45 -6.33 -1.41
N PHE A 702 -18.31 -5.75 -1.06
CA PHE A 702 -17.54 -6.12 0.09
C PHE A 702 -17.63 -5.02 1.14
N LEU A 703 -18.13 -5.36 2.31
CA LEU A 703 -18.30 -4.44 3.44
C LEU A 703 -17.44 -4.90 4.60
N ILE A 704 -16.83 -3.95 5.31
CA ILE A 704 -16.01 -4.25 6.49
C ILE A 704 -16.42 -3.36 7.65
N ASN A 705 -16.30 -3.88 8.87
CA ASN A 705 -16.31 -3.10 10.09
C ASN A 705 -14.89 -2.96 10.62
N THR A 706 -14.35 -1.75 10.66
CA THR A 706 -12.98 -1.50 11.14
C THR A 706 -12.88 -1.40 12.66
N ASN A 707 -13.99 -1.45 13.38
CA ASN A 707 -14.00 -1.36 14.84
C ASN A 707 -13.69 -2.73 15.48
N ALA A 708 -12.70 -2.75 16.37
CA ALA A 708 -12.22 -3.96 17.02
C ALA A 708 -13.11 -4.47 18.16
N THR A 709 -14.02 -3.65 18.69
CA THR A 709 -14.79 -3.98 19.90
C THR A 709 -16.30 -3.82 19.74
N GLN A 710 -16.75 -3.06 18.75
CA GLN A 710 -18.17 -2.74 18.56
C GLN A 710 -18.68 -3.32 17.25
N ALA A 711 -19.84 -3.98 17.33
CA ALA A 711 -20.61 -4.32 16.14
C ALA A 711 -21.21 -3.04 15.53
N ALA A 712 -21.48 -3.09 14.23
CA ALA A 712 -22.11 -2.02 13.48
C ALA A 712 -23.34 -2.57 12.75
N THR A 713 -24.43 -1.81 12.77
CA THR A 713 -25.64 -2.11 12.00
C THR A 713 -25.98 -0.91 11.13
N CYS A 714 -26.29 -1.16 9.85
CA CYS A 714 -26.73 -0.10 8.94
C CYS A 714 -27.81 -0.62 7.98
N ARG A 715 -28.68 0.29 7.51
CA ARG A 715 -29.59 0.01 6.40
C ARG A 715 -28.92 0.43 5.10
N ALA A 716 -28.69 -0.52 4.20
CA ALA A 716 -27.97 -0.33 2.95
C ALA A 716 -28.87 -0.58 1.75
N THR A 717 -28.86 0.33 0.78
CA THR A 717 -29.54 0.15 -0.51
C THR A 717 -28.50 -0.07 -1.60
N PHE A 718 -28.63 -1.16 -2.33
CA PHE A 718 -27.72 -1.55 -3.41
C PHE A 718 -28.34 -1.17 -4.77
N GLN A 719 -27.50 -0.87 -5.76
CA GLN A 719 -27.93 -0.50 -7.12
C GLN A 719 -28.33 -1.74 -7.95
N VAL A 720 -29.26 -2.54 -7.42
CA VAL A 720 -29.70 -3.83 -7.95
C VAL A 720 -31.23 -3.89 -7.90
N GLN A 721 -31.86 -4.63 -8.81
CA GLN A 721 -33.33 -4.70 -8.87
C GLN A 721 -33.80 -6.12 -9.15
N GLY A 722 -34.46 -6.73 -8.16
CA GLY A 722 -35.06 -8.07 -8.28
C GLY A 722 -34.05 -9.23 -8.26
N GLN A 723 -32.75 -8.95 -8.17
CA GLN A 723 -31.67 -9.93 -8.01
C GLN A 723 -31.72 -10.59 -6.64
N THR A 724 -31.15 -11.79 -6.55
CA THR A 724 -30.92 -12.50 -5.30
C THR A 724 -29.54 -12.15 -4.76
N ALA A 725 -29.47 -11.82 -3.48
CA ALA A 725 -28.22 -11.58 -2.77
C ALA A 725 -27.74 -12.87 -2.11
N TRP A 726 -26.54 -13.30 -2.46
CA TRP A 726 -25.82 -14.42 -1.85
C TRP A 726 -24.69 -13.88 -0.97
N ARG A 727 -24.59 -14.35 0.27
CA ARG A 727 -23.41 -14.09 1.11
C ARG A 727 -22.38 -15.18 0.83
N TRP A 728 -21.23 -14.78 0.28
CA TRP A 728 -20.09 -15.68 0.13
C TRP A 728 -19.22 -15.54 1.39
N ASN A 729 -18.99 -16.65 2.09
CA ASN A 729 -18.21 -16.68 3.33
C ASN A 729 -16.74 -16.99 3.01
N PRO A 730 -15.84 -15.99 3.00
CA PRO A 730 -14.44 -16.20 2.67
C PRO A 730 -13.68 -17.02 3.71
N GLU A 731 -14.15 -17.17 4.96
CA GLU A 731 -13.50 -18.05 5.94
C GLU A 731 -13.75 -19.52 5.62
N GLN A 732 -14.99 -19.84 5.22
CA GLN A 732 -15.44 -21.22 5.03
C GLN A 732 -15.40 -21.69 3.58
N GLY A 733 -15.41 -20.77 2.60
CA GLY A 733 -15.56 -21.12 1.18
C GLY A 733 -16.98 -21.59 0.84
N THR A 734 -17.97 -21.08 1.55
CA THR A 734 -19.40 -21.42 1.37
C THR A 734 -20.17 -20.21 0.84
N ARG A 735 -21.36 -20.43 0.29
CA ARG A 735 -22.33 -19.37 -0.02
C ARG A 735 -23.68 -19.71 0.55
N GLU A 736 -24.36 -18.71 1.07
CA GLU A 736 -25.70 -18.83 1.63
C GLU A 736 -26.61 -17.73 1.10
N LEU A 737 -27.90 -18.02 1.03
CA LEU A 737 -28.90 -17.05 0.61
C LEU A 737 -29.01 -15.95 1.67
N PHE A 738 -28.73 -14.71 1.29
CA PHE A 738 -28.81 -13.55 2.20
C PHE A 738 -30.14 -12.82 2.06
N ALA A 739 -30.59 -12.59 0.83
CA ALA A 739 -31.91 -12.01 0.56
C ALA A 739 -32.41 -12.42 -0.83
N ALA A 740 -33.68 -12.82 -0.94
CA ALA A 740 -34.32 -13.14 -2.22
C ALA A 740 -35.02 -11.90 -2.80
N LYS A 741 -34.92 -11.71 -4.13
CA LYS A 741 -35.61 -10.63 -4.88
C LYS A 741 -35.48 -9.25 -4.23
N VAL A 742 -34.25 -8.77 -4.12
CA VAL A 742 -33.94 -7.48 -3.47
C VAL A 742 -34.56 -6.33 -4.27
N THR A 743 -35.52 -5.63 -3.66
CA THR A 743 -36.20 -4.45 -4.23
C THR A 743 -36.09 -3.19 -3.37
N GLY A 744 -35.46 -3.30 -2.19
CA GLY A 744 -35.34 -2.23 -1.21
C GLY A 744 -34.13 -2.40 -0.29
N PRO A 745 -34.03 -1.56 0.76
CA PRO A 745 -32.89 -1.57 1.66
C PRO A 745 -32.77 -2.88 2.45
N LEU A 746 -31.55 -3.38 2.60
CA LEU A 746 -31.21 -4.52 3.44
C LEU A 746 -30.61 -4.03 4.77
N THR A 747 -30.88 -4.76 5.86
CA THR A 747 -30.19 -4.55 7.13
C THR A 747 -28.88 -5.31 7.10
N ILE A 748 -27.77 -4.59 7.22
CA ILE A 748 -26.41 -5.13 7.31
C ILE A 748 -25.98 -5.05 8.76
N GLU A 749 -25.56 -6.18 9.31
CA GLU A 749 -24.97 -6.27 10.65
C GLU A 749 -23.57 -6.88 10.50
N LEU A 750 -22.57 -6.19 11.04
CA LEU A 750 -21.17 -6.61 11.04
C LEU A 750 -20.68 -6.61 12.48
N GLN A 751 -20.29 -7.77 12.97
CA GLN A 751 -19.60 -7.94 14.25
C GLN A 751 -18.25 -7.20 14.25
N PRO A 752 -17.59 -7.02 15.42
CA PRO A 752 -16.28 -6.40 15.47
C PRO A 752 -15.29 -7.08 14.51
N LEU A 753 -14.62 -6.30 13.65
CA LEU A 753 -13.72 -6.78 12.58
C LEU A 753 -14.34 -7.75 11.57
N GLU A 754 -15.66 -7.88 11.50
CA GLU A 754 -16.32 -8.72 10.49
C GLU A 754 -16.28 -8.06 9.11
N SER A 755 -16.16 -8.90 8.10
CA SER A 755 -16.31 -8.54 6.70
C SER A 755 -17.40 -9.39 6.04
N MET A 756 -18.03 -8.85 5.00
CA MET A 756 -19.11 -9.52 4.28
C MET A 756 -18.99 -9.28 2.78
N LEU A 757 -18.95 -10.37 2.02
CA LEU A 757 -19.03 -10.36 0.56
C LEU A 757 -20.44 -10.75 0.13
N LEU A 758 -21.16 -9.81 -0.47
CA LEU A 758 -22.46 -10.03 -1.10
C LEU A 758 -22.28 -10.11 -2.61
N VAL A 759 -22.86 -11.14 -3.23
CA VAL A 759 -22.86 -11.37 -4.67
C VAL A 759 -24.31 -11.39 -5.14
N PHE A 760 -24.65 -10.49 -6.06
CA PHE A 760 -26.00 -10.36 -6.60
C PHE A 760 -26.12 -11.12 -7.91
N GLU A 761 -27.03 -12.09 -7.95
CA GLU A 761 -27.25 -12.98 -9.10
C GLU A 761 -28.69 -12.82 -9.62
N ASN A 762 -28.90 -13.03 -10.92
CA ASN A 762 -30.22 -12.91 -11.57
C ASN A 762 -31.11 -14.14 -11.35
N ASP A 763 -30.70 -15.07 -10.50
CA ASP A 763 -31.48 -16.24 -10.17
C ASP A 763 -32.67 -15.84 -9.30
N ALA A 764 -33.88 -16.01 -9.83
CA ALA A 764 -35.09 -15.68 -9.09
C ALA A 764 -35.46 -16.84 -8.15
N THR A 765 -34.99 -16.79 -6.90
CA THR A 765 -35.50 -17.67 -5.84
C THR A 765 -36.63 -16.98 -5.07
N SER A 766 -37.60 -17.77 -4.60
CA SER A 766 -38.61 -17.34 -3.64
C SER A 766 -38.38 -17.94 -2.25
N ALA A 767 -37.21 -18.57 -2.03
CA ALA A 767 -36.86 -19.14 -0.75
C ALA A 767 -36.80 -18.07 0.34
N SER A 768 -37.43 -18.35 1.48
CA SER A 768 -37.34 -17.50 2.65
C SER A 768 -35.96 -17.62 3.28
N VAL A 769 -35.32 -16.50 3.58
CA VAL A 769 -34.12 -16.48 4.42
C VAL A 769 -34.56 -16.47 5.87
N THR A 770 -34.14 -17.46 6.63
CA THR A 770 -34.23 -17.40 8.08
C THR A 770 -33.03 -16.61 8.58
N ALA A 771 -33.28 -15.49 9.26
CA ALA A 771 -32.20 -14.74 9.87
C ALA A 771 -31.44 -15.64 10.86
N PRO A 772 -30.09 -15.60 10.88
CA PRO A 772 -29.34 -16.34 11.87
C PRO A 772 -29.76 -15.89 13.28
N PRO A 773 -29.85 -16.81 14.24
CA PRO A 773 -30.17 -16.44 15.62
C PRO A 773 -29.15 -15.40 16.12
N ARG A 774 -29.63 -14.40 16.87
CA ARG A 774 -28.79 -13.37 17.49
C ARG A 774 -28.58 -13.64 18.96
N CYS A 775 -27.38 -13.38 19.46
CA CYS A 775 -27.07 -13.53 20.88
C CYS A 775 -27.83 -12.49 21.72
N ASP A 776 -28.56 -12.95 22.73
CA ASP A 776 -29.26 -12.08 23.69
C ASP A 776 -28.36 -11.81 24.89
N ASP A 777 -27.54 -10.76 24.76
CA ASP A 777 -26.56 -10.37 25.78
C ASP A 777 -27.20 -9.91 27.09
N ALA A 778 -28.45 -9.42 27.05
CA ALA A 778 -29.18 -8.97 28.22
C ALA A 778 -29.57 -10.12 29.14
N HIS A 779 -29.72 -11.33 28.59
CA HIS A 779 -30.06 -12.54 29.32
C HIS A 779 -28.89 -13.54 29.39
N ALA A 780 -27.68 -13.12 29.05
CA ALA A 780 -26.48 -13.94 29.21
C ALA A 780 -26.12 -14.12 30.69
N TRP A 781 -25.70 -15.33 31.08
CA TRP A 781 -25.27 -15.65 32.45
C TRP A 781 -23.84 -16.19 32.48
N PRO A 782 -23.03 -15.78 33.47
CA PRO A 782 -21.64 -16.21 33.56
C PRO A 782 -21.51 -17.66 34.02
N LEU A 783 -20.45 -18.34 33.55
CA LEU A 783 -19.97 -19.57 34.16
C LEU A 783 -19.17 -19.27 35.44
N ALA A 784 -18.97 -20.29 36.27
CA ALA A 784 -18.17 -20.12 37.49
C ALA A 784 -16.71 -19.77 37.15
N ASP A 785 -16.11 -18.87 37.91
CA ASP A 785 -14.75 -18.39 37.68
C ASP A 785 -13.71 -19.23 38.44
N ALA A 786 -13.66 -20.53 38.11
CA ALA A 786 -12.72 -21.50 38.66
C ALA A 786 -12.39 -22.54 37.59
N TRP A 787 -11.23 -22.39 36.96
CA TRP A 787 -10.84 -23.17 35.79
C TRP A 787 -9.64 -24.05 36.10
N GLN A 788 -9.63 -25.26 35.51
CA GLN A 788 -8.39 -26.00 35.32
C GLN A 788 -7.73 -25.46 34.06
N ALA A 789 -6.45 -25.07 34.13
CA ALA A 789 -5.71 -24.57 32.98
C ALA A 789 -4.41 -25.35 32.78
N GLU A 790 -4.23 -25.90 31.58
CA GLU A 790 -3.01 -26.60 31.14
C GLU A 790 -2.26 -25.72 30.12
N PHE A 791 -1.01 -25.39 30.43
CA PHE A 791 -0.18 -24.48 29.67
C PHE A 791 0.82 -25.26 28.82
N HIS A 792 0.76 -25.07 27.50
CA HIS A 792 1.72 -25.59 26.52
C HIS A 792 2.61 -24.44 26.05
N PRO A 793 3.73 -24.16 26.75
CA PRO A 793 4.59 -23.05 26.41
C PRO A 793 5.35 -23.31 25.11
N LYS A 794 5.72 -22.23 24.40
CA LYS A 794 6.59 -22.28 23.23
C LYS A 794 7.93 -22.98 23.52
N GLN A 795 8.44 -22.81 24.74
CA GLN A 795 9.65 -23.46 25.23
C GLN A 795 9.50 -23.79 26.72
N GLY A 796 9.97 -24.96 27.14
CA GLY A 796 9.81 -25.49 28.49
C GLY A 796 8.80 -26.65 28.57
N GLY A 797 8.59 -27.17 29.77
CA GLY A 797 7.63 -28.25 30.03
C GLY A 797 6.19 -27.76 30.21
N ILE A 798 5.22 -28.63 29.93
CA ILE A 798 3.80 -28.39 30.22
C ILE A 798 3.60 -28.24 31.73
N PHE A 799 2.74 -27.30 32.15
CA PHE A 799 2.37 -27.12 33.55
C PHE A 799 0.88 -26.81 33.71
N THR A 800 0.32 -27.03 34.90
CA THR A 800 -1.10 -26.80 35.18
C THR A 800 -1.33 -25.78 36.29
N ARG A 801 -2.54 -25.22 36.32
CA ARG A 801 -3.10 -24.44 37.42
C ARG A 801 -4.52 -24.92 37.68
N GLU A 802 -4.80 -25.28 38.93
CA GLU A 802 -6.15 -25.63 39.40
C GLU A 802 -6.81 -24.39 40.00
N ASN A 803 -8.13 -24.27 39.87
CA ASN A 803 -8.92 -23.13 40.36
C ASN A 803 -8.37 -21.76 39.87
N LEU A 804 -7.84 -21.72 38.64
CA LEU A 804 -7.39 -20.49 38.01
C LEU A 804 -8.58 -19.57 37.78
N LYS A 805 -8.49 -18.33 38.25
CA LYS A 805 -9.42 -17.26 37.91
C LYS A 805 -9.05 -16.68 36.55
N LEU A 806 -10.04 -16.40 35.71
CA LEU A 806 -9.81 -15.76 34.41
C LEU A 806 -9.28 -14.34 34.61
N GLY A 807 -8.50 -13.88 33.63
CA GLY A 807 -7.88 -12.57 33.67
C GLY A 807 -6.77 -12.43 32.64
N ASP A 808 -6.29 -11.21 32.48
CA ASP A 808 -5.17 -10.92 31.57
C ASP A 808 -3.88 -11.56 32.12
N LEU A 809 -3.44 -12.64 31.48
CA LEU A 809 -2.22 -13.36 31.85
C LEU A 809 -1.02 -12.43 31.79
N GLY A 810 -0.98 -11.51 30.82
CA GLY A 810 0.08 -10.53 30.65
C GLY A 810 0.18 -9.53 31.80
N ARG A 811 -0.82 -9.45 32.68
CA ARG A 811 -0.84 -8.59 33.87
C ARG A 811 -0.73 -9.39 35.18
N SER A 812 -0.60 -10.71 35.10
CA SER A 812 -0.48 -11.59 36.27
C SER A 812 0.76 -11.26 37.12
N SER A 813 0.63 -11.46 38.43
CA SER A 813 1.77 -11.44 39.37
C SER A 813 2.59 -12.72 39.30
N ASP A 814 2.03 -13.83 38.80
CA ASP A 814 2.77 -15.08 38.54
C ASP A 814 3.65 -14.89 37.29
N PRO A 815 4.99 -14.92 37.43
CA PRO A 815 5.90 -14.72 36.30
C PRO A 815 5.73 -15.78 35.19
N ALA A 816 5.30 -17.00 35.51
CA ALA A 816 5.07 -18.05 34.53
C ALA A 816 3.87 -17.71 33.62
N LEU A 817 2.83 -17.07 34.17
CA LEU A 817 1.67 -16.60 33.42
C LEU A 817 1.97 -15.30 32.67
N LYS A 818 2.61 -14.34 33.35
CA LYS A 818 2.97 -13.03 32.78
C LYS A 818 3.84 -13.11 31.54
N ASN A 819 4.74 -14.10 31.51
CA ASN A 819 5.70 -14.29 30.44
C ASN A 819 5.31 -15.43 29.48
N PHE A 820 4.10 -15.97 29.63
CA PHE A 820 3.65 -17.09 28.82
C PHE A 820 3.54 -16.70 27.34
N ALA A 821 3.99 -17.60 26.47
CA ALA A 821 3.61 -17.64 25.07
C ALA A 821 3.42 -19.11 24.69
N GLY A 822 2.37 -19.42 23.93
CA GLY A 822 1.99 -20.80 23.62
C GLY A 822 0.47 -20.94 23.55
N THR A 823 -0.01 -22.13 23.87
CA THR A 823 -1.45 -22.43 23.95
C THR A 823 -1.83 -22.81 25.38
N VAL A 824 -2.89 -22.20 25.90
CA VAL A 824 -3.51 -22.55 27.19
C VAL A 824 -4.79 -23.31 26.92
N ILE A 825 -4.97 -24.46 27.56
CA ILE A 825 -6.20 -25.25 27.52
C ILE A 825 -6.95 -25.06 28.84
N TYR A 826 -8.05 -24.33 28.80
CA TYR A 826 -8.95 -24.11 29.93
C TYR A 826 -10.05 -25.17 29.94
N ARG A 827 -10.31 -25.79 31.08
CA ARG A 827 -11.33 -26.82 31.27
C ARG A 827 -12.24 -26.49 32.44
N GLN A 828 -13.53 -26.72 32.23
CA GLN A 828 -14.55 -26.60 33.26
C GLN A 828 -15.74 -27.52 32.96
N THR A 829 -16.45 -27.92 34.01
CA THR A 829 -17.80 -28.50 33.91
C THR A 829 -18.84 -27.53 34.42
N PHE A 830 -20.00 -27.46 33.74
CA PHE A 830 -21.12 -26.63 34.18
C PHE A 830 -22.45 -27.29 33.86
N ASP A 831 -23.48 -26.97 34.64
CA ASP A 831 -24.82 -27.52 34.45
C ASP A 831 -25.74 -26.57 33.67
N LEU A 832 -26.49 -27.11 32.72
CA LEU A 832 -27.57 -26.40 32.02
C LEU A 832 -28.93 -26.93 32.47
N VAL A 833 -29.77 -26.06 33.02
CA VAL A 833 -31.15 -26.40 33.38
C VAL A 833 -31.94 -26.70 32.10
N ALA A 834 -32.79 -27.74 32.11
CA ALA A 834 -33.56 -28.18 30.93
C ALA A 834 -34.39 -27.06 30.25
N ALA A 835 -34.82 -26.06 31.02
CA ALA A 835 -35.58 -24.91 30.54
C ALA A 835 -34.73 -23.84 29.82
N VAL A 836 -33.40 -23.91 29.93
CA VAL A 836 -32.48 -22.90 29.41
C VAL A 836 -31.87 -23.37 28.11
N ARG A 837 -32.22 -22.71 27.00
CA ARG A 837 -31.57 -22.91 25.70
C ARG A 837 -30.32 -22.05 25.61
N ALA A 838 -29.20 -22.54 26.16
CA ALA A 838 -27.89 -21.98 25.84
C ALA A 838 -27.67 -22.18 24.33
N THR A 839 -27.83 -21.10 23.58
CA THR A 839 -27.72 -21.08 22.11
C THR A 839 -26.35 -20.58 21.69
N PHE A 840 -25.73 -19.75 22.54
CA PHE A 840 -24.39 -19.25 22.35
C PHE A 840 -23.54 -19.44 23.60
N LEU A 841 -22.24 -19.63 23.36
CA LEU A 841 -21.17 -19.48 24.33
C LEU A 841 -20.34 -18.25 23.92
N ASP A 842 -20.32 -17.24 24.78
CA ASP A 842 -19.52 -16.03 24.62
C ASP A 842 -18.30 -16.12 25.54
N LEU A 843 -17.10 -16.07 24.99
CA LEU A 843 -15.87 -16.12 25.78
C LEU A 843 -15.51 -14.78 26.43
N GLY A 844 -16.24 -13.70 26.12
CA GLY A 844 -15.90 -12.36 26.57
C GLY A 844 -14.62 -11.86 25.90
N ILE A 845 -13.73 -11.26 26.68
CA ILE A 845 -12.45 -10.73 26.17
C ILE A 845 -11.44 -11.87 26.04
N VAL A 846 -10.91 -12.05 24.83
CA VAL A 846 -9.82 -12.98 24.51
C VAL A 846 -8.70 -12.21 23.84
N HIS A 847 -7.48 -12.36 24.35
CA HIS A 847 -6.26 -11.82 23.73
C HIS A 847 -5.45 -12.96 23.10
N GLY A 848 -5.91 -13.41 21.93
CA GLY A 848 -5.37 -14.55 21.21
C GLY A 848 -6.43 -15.23 20.35
N ASN A 849 -6.07 -16.33 19.71
CA ASN A 849 -7.01 -17.14 18.95
C ASN A 849 -7.66 -18.17 19.88
N SER A 850 -8.96 -18.43 19.74
CA SER A 850 -9.66 -19.44 20.56
C SER A 850 -10.29 -20.56 19.73
N GLU A 851 -10.12 -21.79 20.17
CA GLU A 851 -10.87 -22.97 19.73
C GLU A 851 -11.72 -23.47 20.89
N VAL A 852 -12.96 -23.88 20.61
CA VAL A 852 -13.89 -24.38 21.65
C VAL A 852 -14.33 -25.80 21.32
N VAL A 853 -14.30 -26.65 22.34
CA VAL A 853 -14.89 -28.00 22.32
C VAL A 853 -15.89 -28.10 23.48
N LEU A 854 -17.13 -28.44 23.15
CA LEU A 854 -18.22 -28.64 24.11
C LEU A 854 -18.71 -30.08 24.00
N ASN A 855 -18.65 -30.84 25.10
CA ASN A 855 -19.06 -32.25 25.14
C ASN A 855 -18.37 -33.12 24.08
N GLY A 856 -17.08 -32.84 23.82
CA GLY A 856 -16.29 -33.54 22.80
C GLY A 856 -16.56 -33.09 21.35
N GLN A 857 -17.50 -32.17 21.11
CA GLN A 857 -17.78 -31.61 19.78
C GLN A 857 -17.11 -30.25 19.61
N SER A 858 -16.38 -30.05 18.51
CA SER A 858 -15.80 -28.74 18.18
C SER A 858 -16.90 -27.75 17.80
N LEU A 859 -16.87 -26.57 18.41
CA LEU A 859 -17.71 -25.43 18.01
C LEU A 859 -17.00 -24.52 16.98
N GLY A 860 -15.79 -24.90 16.56
CA GLY A 860 -14.96 -24.15 15.63
C GLY A 860 -13.98 -23.20 16.32
N VAL A 861 -13.54 -22.19 15.57
CA VAL A 861 -12.45 -21.28 15.95
C VAL A 861 -12.86 -19.83 15.72
N ARG A 862 -12.40 -18.95 16.61
CA ARG A 862 -12.42 -17.49 16.46
C ARG A 862 -10.99 -16.96 16.58
N TRP A 863 -10.56 -16.21 15.57
CA TRP A 863 -9.20 -15.69 15.42
C TRP A 863 -9.19 -14.16 15.23
N TYR A 864 -10.37 -13.54 15.36
CA TYR A 864 -10.60 -12.10 15.35
C TYR A 864 -11.96 -11.77 15.96
N GLY A 865 -12.13 -10.51 16.36
CA GLY A 865 -13.44 -9.94 16.69
C GLY A 865 -14.07 -10.55 17.94
N ARG A 866 -15.39 -10.76 17.91
CA ARG A 866 -16.13 -11.34 19.04
C ARG A 866 -15.96 -12.86 19.08
N HIS A 867 -15.51 -13.40 20.22
CA HIS A 867 -15.32 -14.83 20.44
C HIS A 867 -16.64 -15.52 20.84
N LEU A 868 -17.60 -15.52 19.91
CA LEU A 868 -18.94 -16.07 20.08
C LEU A 868 -19.12 -17.37 19.28
N PHE A 869 -19.62 -18.41 19.95
CA PHE A 869 -19.78 -19.76 19.42
C PHE A 869 -21.23 -20.22 19.54
N ALA A 870 -21.81 -20.74 18.45
CA ALA A 870 -23.11 -21.40 18.52
C ALA A 870 -22.97 -22.76 19.22
N THR A 871 -23.86 -23.06 20.16
CA THR A 871 -23.83 -24.30 20.97
C THR A 871 -24.88 -25.31 20.51
N ALA A 872 -25.66 -25.00 19.47
CA ALA A 872 -26.73 -25.84 18.95
C ALA A 872 -26.21 -27.24 18.58
N GLY A 873 -26.83 -28.28 19.15
CA GLY A 873 -26.46 -29.68 18.94
C GLY A 873 -25.34 -30.20 19.85
N ALA A 874 -24.54 -29.32 20.46
CA ALA A 874 -23.44 -29.69 21.35
C ALA A 874 -23.79 -29.55 22.83
N ALA A 875 -24.52 -28.49 23.22
CA ALA A 875 -24.99 -28.31 24.59
C ALA A 875 -26.11 -29.31 24.94
N ARG A 876 -26.08 -29.82 26.18
CA ARG A 876 -27.11 -30.74 26.71
C ARG A 876 -27.63 -30.27 28.07
N SER A 877 -28.83 -30.70 28.44
CA SER A 877 -29.32 -30.48 29.80
C SER A 877 -28.51 -31.29 30.81
N GLY A 878 -28.32 -30.74 32.02
CA GLY A 878 -27.43 -31.27 33.05
C GLY A 878 -25.97 -30.93 32.76
N ALA A 879 -25.07 -31.85 33.11
CA ALA A 879 -23.63 -31.60 33.09
C ALA A 879 -23.04 -31.49 31.67
N ASN A 880 -22.35 -30.40 31.41
CA ASN A 880 -21.59 -30.13 30.20
C ASN A 880 -20.09 -30.06 30.53
N THR A 881 -19.26 -30.52 29.60
CA THR A 881 -17.79 -30.43 29.65
C THR A 881 -17.32 -29.44 28.60
N LEU A 882 -16.53 -28.46 29.02
CA LEU A 882 -16.04 -27.38 28.16
C LEU A 882 -14.52 -27.36 28.17
N GLU A 883 -13.94 -27.36 26.97
CA GLU A 883 -12.53 -27.10 26.73
C GLU A 883 -12.39 -25.88 25.81
N ILE A 884 -11.61 -24.89 26.25
CA ILE A 884 -11.28 -23.70 25.48
C ILE A 884 -9.77 -23.65 25.31
N ARG A 885 -9.28 -23.68 24.07
CA ARG A 885 -7.86 -23.55 23.75
C ARG A 885 -7.59 -22.12 23.30
N VAL A 886 -6.69 -21.42 23.97
CA VAL A 886 -6.29 -20.04 23.62
C VAL A 886 -4.82 -19.99 23.27
N THR A 887 -4.51 -19.61 22.03
CA THR A 887 -3.13 -19.42 21.53
C THR A 887 -2.78 -17.95 21.54
N VAL A 888 -1.68 -17.58 22.22
CA VAL A 888 -1.29 -16.18 22.46
C VAL A 888 0.02 -15.79 21.75
N PRO A 889 0.25 -14.49 21.43
CA PRO A 889 1.47 -14.05 20.75
C PRO A 889 2.77 -14.26 21.55
N LEU A 890 3.91 -14.21 20.83
CA LEU A 890 5.25 -14.53 21.36
C LEU A 890 5.85 -13.46 22.30
N PHE A 891 5.43 -12.21 22.19
CA PHE A 891 6.15 -11.07 22.77
C PHE A 891 6.47 -11.19 24.27
N ASN A 892 5.51 -11.67 25.06
CA ASN A 892 5.67 -11.79 26.52
C ASN A 892 6.77 -12.77 26.91
N TYR A 893 6.99 -13.81 26.12
CA TYR A 893 8.09 -14.75 26.28
C TYR A 893 9.39 -14.20 25.70
N VAL A 894 9.38 -13.69 24.46
CA VAL A 894 10.59 -13.23 23.77
C VAL A 894 11.31 -12.12 24.54
N ARG A 895 10.58 -11.20 25.18
CA ARG A 895 11.18 -10.13 26.00
C ARG A 895 11.99 -10.65 27.19
N THR A 896 11.79 -11.91 27.61
CA THR A 896 12.54 -12.54 28.71
C THR A 896 13.90 -13.07 28.27
N LEU A 897 14.12 -13.24 26.96
CA LEU A 897 15.35 -13.77 26.39
C LEU A 897 16.45 -12.69 26.33
N LYS A 898 17.00 -12.36 27.51
CA LYS A 898 18.01 -11.30 27.64
C LYS A 898 19.37 -11.65 27.07
N ASP A 899 19.67 -12.91 26.81
CA ASP A 899 20.95 -13.32 26.22
C ASP A 899 20.87 -13.57 24.70
N ASN A 900 19.67 -13.50 24.12
CA ASN A 900 19.47 -13.68 22.69
C ASN A 900 19.54 -12.31 21.96
N PRO A 901 20.50 -12.09 21.05
CA PRO A 901 20.69 -10.81 20.36
C PRO A 901 19.46 -10.35 19.57
N THR A 902 18.79 -11.26 18.86
CA THR A 902 17.59 -10.99 18.06
C THR A 902 16.42 -10.55 18.94
N ALA A 903 16.18 -11.30 20.01
CA ALA A 903 15.13 -10.98 20.97
C ALA A 903 15.41 -9.60 21.61
N ARG A 904 16.65 -9.31 21.99
CA ARG A 904 17.04 -8.01 22.54
C ARG A 904 16.83 -6.86 21.56
N GLU A 905 17.19 -7.02 20.29
CA GLU A 905 17.01 -5.98 19.27
C GLU A 905 15.52 -5.63 19.14
N TRP A 906 14.69 -6.63 18.89
CA TRP A 906 13.28 -6.44 18.58
C TRP A 906 12.36 -6.26 19.80
N THR A 907 12.91 -6.38 21.01
CA THR A 907 12.23 -6.02 22.26
C THR A 907 12.90 -4.83 22.96
N ARG A 908 13.84 -4.14 22.30
CA ARG A 908 14.49 -2.95 22.85
C ARG A 908 13.45 -1.90 23.22
N GLY A 909 13.60 -1.33 24.42
CA GLY A 909 12.71 -0.29 24.94
C GLY A 909 11.35 -0.81 25.45
N ALA A 910 11.04 -2.10 25.30
CA ALA A 910 9.84 -2.68 25.87
C ALA A 910 9.95 -2.81 27.40
N LYS A 911 9.11 -2.08 28.12
CA LYS A 911 9.01 -2.15 29.58
C LYS A 911 7.94 -3.15 30.03
N ASP A 912 6.81 -3.15 29.34
CA ASP A 912 5.62 -3.89 29.75
C ASP A 912 5.32 -5.09 28.85
N SER A 913 4.72 -6.12 29.43
CA SER A 913 4.03 -7.20 28.72
C SER A 913 2.81 -6.66 27.96
N ILE A 914 2.38 -7.41 26.95
CA ILE A 914 1.10 -7.19 26.25
C ILE A 914 -0.01 -8.02 26.90
N PRO A 915 -1.29 -7.60 26.76
CA PRO A 915 -2.42 -8.41 27.17
C PRO A 915 -2.47 -9.77 26.46
N THR A 916 -2.76 -10.85 27.19
CA THR A 916 -2.81 -12.22 26.66
C THR A 916 -3.79 -13.12 27.42
N GLY A 917 -4.34 -14.13 26.73
CA GLY A 917 -5.13 -15.21 27.35
C GLY A 917 -6.64 -14.98 27.35
N LEU A 918 -7.36 -15.82 28.08
CA LEU A 918 -8.81 -15.73 28.29
C LEU A 918 -9.10 -14.82 29.50
N VAL A 919 -9.53 -13.59 29.22
CA VAL A 919 -9.88 -12.61 30.26
C VAL A 919 -11.32 -12.83 30.74
N GLY A 920 -12.21 -13.23 29.84
CA GLY A 920 -13.61 -13.48 30.17
C GLY A 920 -14.42 -12.20 30.33
N PRO A 921 -15.53 -12.24 31.08
CA PRO A 921 -16.13 -13.46 31.64
C PRO A 921 -16.70 -14.36 30.53
N VAL A 922 -16.60 -15.68 30.72
CA VAL A 922 -17.27 -16.67 29.84
C VAL A 922 -18.74 -16.77 30.24
N ARG A 923 -19.64 -16.63 29.26
CA ARG A 923 -21.09 -16.63 29.46
C ARG A 923 -21.78 -17.60 28.52
N CYS A 924 -22.85 -18.21 28.99
CA CYS A 924 -23.85 -18.80 28.10
C CYS A 924 -24.94 -17.76 27.85
N ALA A 925 -25.50 -17.75 26.64
CA ALA A 925 -26.55 -16.83 26.26
C ALA A 925 -27.64 -17.53 25.43
N PRO A 926 -28.91 -17.11 25.57
CA PRO A 926 -29.97 -17.54 24.66
C PRO A 926 -29.88 -16.79 23.33
N ALA A 927 -30.64 -17.25 22.34
CA ALA A 927 -30.94 -16.43 21.18
C ALA A 927 -32.11 -15.48 21.49
N PHE A 928 -32.12 -14.30 20.86
CA PHE A 928 -33.30 -13.44 20.84
C PHE A 928 -34.52 -14.24 20.36
N LYS A 929 -35.66 -14.04 21.04
CA LYS A 929 -36.94 -14.68 20.69
C LYS A 929 -37.61 -14.03 19.49
#